data_AF-A0A164YLV1-F1
#
_entry.id   AF-A0A164YLV1-F1
#
_cell.length_a   1.000
_cell.length_b   1.000
_cell.length_c   1.000
_cell.angle_alpha   90.00
_cell.angle_beta   90.00
_cell.angle_gamma   90.00
#
_symmetry.space_group_name_H-M   'P 1'
#
loop_
_entity.id
_entity.type
_entity.pdbx_description
1 polymer ?
#
loop_
_entity_poly.entity_id
_entity_poly.type
_entity_poly.pdbx_seq_one_letter_code
_entity_poly.pdbx_strand_id
1 'polypeptide(L)'
;MSSTYTSHRPDKGKRRADPTEQTPLLYNSYDPTNTNTDSSSSSPPQLIHDVPSALPSRWAVFRTFLITLGICLSIFILFLIISANDAYSRMHTDPDEVLNNAIKWRIDKMKMINMTNEGVWIRVDGEIGVDGDWIVEYNWLGRWAIRRLGAVSVEPEEVIVRSTAISRDLGTIRPPSFNLSLDPTTPTLLSLPILISPLANASVLGQFLKESWRTSTIDLSVALDSIVIRGGRLSDPSWRGSLSLKQNYIVKPIIWNIPPMPFLPSPPEMPSLSSLVSVSNLSISPSLTASAVVDIPNPLHYLNTPPIDFLMSHQLQVAVALAVSNETLSLDGSLPVANATNAAFTVSSRAPNITVPVIGQIGPLNLTKSDNSSNLLSSFLQNYLSGENSPILLVPSIPPSLFPNSTDVIIPFSFPGPSPKPQVLRDVHISQMSIKLKGVVVTKGQVYASGKVEAKVVLPRGMHMDIDVMRVAVDALISDGQGTDDSGSISLSGVDGTISRLVDGSWPWPSRGNEKGTPANKGDESRTDDGDLDAPPSRPLPSPLPPRVFARIRPEKWLEASSEEVDGDDEDGTTVVVQSRFQDVPLEVLDGREGIFSGFVRKVLFKGSAVAGVEGVAGVGVTIPGLLGDADGDGQGELLELSGLPFEGSVEIGKNNL
;
A
#
# COMPACT_ATOMS: atom_id res chain seq x y z
N MET A 1 4.89 -44.02 -14.75
CA MET A 1 3.85 -45.04 -14.92
C MET A 1 2.86 -44.55 -15.96
N SER A 2 2.83 -45.24 -17.09
CA SER A 2 1.98 -44.99 -18.26
C SER A 2 0.51 -45.30 -17.96
N SER A 3 -0.43 -44.56 -18.54
CA SER A 3 -1.55 -45.19 -19.26
C SER A 3 -2.23 -44.21 -20.21
N THR A 4 -2.34 -44.68 -21.43
CA THR A 4 -3.03 -44.11 -22.59
C THR A 4 -4.47 -44.59 -22.55
N TYR A 5 -5.47 -43.72 -22.76
CA TYR A 5 -6.85 -44.14 -23.04
C TYR A 5 -7.34 -43.47 -24.32
N THR A 6 -7.42 -44.28 -25.38
CA THR A 6 -8.13 -44.00 -26.62
C THR A 6 -9.58 -44.44 -26.46
N SER A 7 -10.53 -43.58 -26.87
CA SER A 7 -11.95 -43.92 -26.93
C SER A 7 -12.51 -43.63 -28.32
N HIS A 8 -12.92 -44.72 -28.94
CA HIS A 8 -13.49 -44.93 -30.27
C HIS A 8 -14.98 -44.55 -30.30
N ARG A 9 -15.48 -43.89 -31.36
CA ARG A 9 -16.91 -43.93 -31.79
C ARG A 9 -17.09 -43.33 -33.20
N PRO A 10 -18.20 -43.60 -33.91
CA PRO A 10 -18.16 -44.41 -35.13
C PRO A 10 -18.58 -43.67 -36.40
N ASP A 11 -18.03 -44.15 -37.52
CA ASP A 11 -18.40 -43.82 -38.89
C ASP A 11 -19.88 -44.12 -39.20
N LYS A 12 -20.54 -43.15 -39.84
CA LYS A 12 -21.74 -43.36 -40.65
C LYS A 12 -21.50 -42.79 -42.04
N GLY A 13 -21.33 -43.70 -42.99
CA GLY A 13 -21.05 -43.38 -44.38
C GLY A 13 -22.24 -42.78 -45.14
N LYS A 14 -21.91 -42.22 -46.30
CA LYS A 14 -22.74 -42.19 -47.51
C LYS A 14 -21.82 -42.13 -48.73
N ARG A 15 -21.69 -43.29 -49.39
CA ARG A 15 -21.46 -43.57 -50.82
C ARG A 15 -20.65 -42.54 -51.64
N ARG A 16 -19.44 -42.95 -52.02
CA ARG A 16 -18.77 -42.53 -53.26
C ARG A 16 -19.22 -43.41 -54.42
N ALA A 17 -19.35 -42.82 -55.60
CA ALA A 17 -19.50 -43.52 -56.87
C ALA A 17 -18.11 -43.70 -57.48
N ASP A 18 -17.81 -44.91 -57.94
CA ASP A 18 -16.58 -45.24 -58.69
C ASP A 18 -16.72 -44.88 -60.18
N PRO A 19 -15.60 -44.55 -60.85
CA PRO A 19 -15.54 -44.28 -62.28
C PRO A 19 -15.27 -45.58 -63.07
N THR A 20 -15.97 -45.78 -64.20
CA THR A 20 -15.58 -46.78 -65.21
C THR A 20 -15.70 -46.19 -66.61
N GLU A 21 -14.63 -46.41 -67.37
CA GLU A 21 -14.37 -45.92 -68.72
C GLU A 21 -15.05 -46.79 -69.82
N GLN A 22 -14.95 -46.28 -71.05
CA GLN A 22 -14.74 -47.01 -72.31
C GLN A 22 -15.94 -47.44 -73.20
N THR A 23 -16.12 -46.65 -74.28
CA THR A 23 -16.25 -47.04 -75.72
C THR A 23 -17.55 -47.73 -76.22
N PRO A 24 -17.86 -47.80 -77.55
CA PRO A 24 -17.03 -47.54 -78.74
C PRO A 24 -17.68 -46.74 -79.92
N LEU A 25 -16.78 -46.31 -80.82
CA LEU A 25 -17.00 -45.97 -82.23
C LEU A 25 -17.40 -47.21 -83.05
N LEU A 26 -18.08 -46.98 -84.18
CA LEU A 26 -17.95 -47.63 -85.51
C LEU A 26 -19.31 -47.49 -86.25
N TYR A 27 -19.36 -46.78 -87.37
CA TYR A 27 -19.17 -47.31 -88.74
C TYR A 27 -20.43 -48.04 -89.25
N ASN A 28 -21.10 -47.48 -90.26
CA ASN A 28 -21.75 -48.33 -91.25
C ASN A 28 -21.86 -47.64 -92.63
N SER A 29 -21.27 -48.33 -93.60
CA SER A 29 -21.29 -48.10 -95.04
C SER A 29 -22.59 -48.64 -95.67
N TYR A 30 -22.99 -48.02 -96.80
CA TYR A 30 -23.35 -48.62 -98.10
C TYR A 30 -23.73 -50.13 -98.11
N ASP A 31 -24.79 -50.61 -98.78
CA ASP A 31 -25.20 -50.40 -100.19
C ASP A 31 -26.57 -51.13 -100.45
N PRO A 32 -27.06 -51.40 -101.70
CA PRO A 32 -28.17 -50.71 -102.34
C PRO A 32 -29.37 -51.61 -102.70
N THR A 33 -30.27 -51.06 -103.52
CA THR A 33 -31.15 -51.68 -104.54
C THR A 33 -32.67 -51.62 -104.32
N ASN A 34 -33.32 -51.04 -105.35
CA ASN A 34 -34.54 -51.50 -106.02
C ASN A 34 -35.78 -51.78 -105.15
N THR A 35 -36.89 -51.08 -105.36
CA THR A 35 -37.68 -51.11 -106.59
C THR A 35 -38.86 -50.15 -106.43
N ASN A 36 -39.28 -49.56 -107.56
CA ASN A 36 -40.66 -49.32 -108.00
C ASN A 36 -41.72 -48.94 -106.92
N THR A 37 -42.57 -47.94 -107.10
CA THR A 37 -43.47 -47.78 -108.25
C THR A 37 -44.26 -46.48 -108.03
N ASP A 38 -44.38 -45.68 -109.08
CA ASP A 38 -45.56 -44.96 -109.56
C ASP A 38 -46.51 -44.29 -108.55
N SER A 39 -46.68 -42.96 -108.68
CA SER A 39 -47.70 -42.39 -109.58
C SER A 39 -48.12 -40.97 -109.16
N SER A 40 -48.06 -40.05 -110.14
CA SER A 40 -48.93 -38.86 -110.35
C SER A 40 -49.04 -37.82 -109.22
N SER A 41 -49.07 -36.50 -109.41
CA SER A 41 -49.23 -35.51 -110.50
C SER A 41 -49.00 -34.17 -109.75
N SER A 42 -48.53 -33.03 -110.26
CA SER A 42 -48.70 -32.31 -111.51
C SER A 42 -47.71 -31.13 -111.52
N SER A 43 -47.36 -30.68 -112.73
CA SER A 43 -46.26 -29.78 -113.13
C SER A 43 -46.52 -28.23 -112.91
N PRO A 44 -45.79 -27.28 -113.55
CA PRO A 44 -44.79 -26.33 -112.96
C PRO A 44 -45.11 -24.84 -113.38
N PRO A 45 -44.21 -23.83 -113.62
CA PRO A 45 -42.73 -23.73 -113.52
C PRO A 45 -42.09 -22.41 -112.97
N GLN A 46 -40.78 -22.52 -112.71
CA GLN A 46 -39.68 -21.54 -112.96
C GLN A 46 -39.65 -20.17 -112.26
N LEU A 47 -38.54 -19.89 -111.54
CA LEU A 47 -37.46 -19.06 -112.09
C LEU A 47 -36.14 -19.15 -111.29
N ILE A 48 -35.07 -19.04 -112.06
CA ILE A 48 -33.64 -19.21 -111.78
C ILE A 48 -33.08 -18.03 -110.96
N HIS A 49 -32.25 -18.29 -109.95
CA HIS A 49 -31.01 -17.52 -109.77
C HIS A 49 -29.96 -18.22 -108.88
N ASP A 50 -28.75 -18.18 -109.40
CA ASP A 50 -27.50 -18.81 -108.95
C ASP A 50 -26.69 -17.95 -107.96
N VAL A 51 -25.98 -18.62 -107.01
CA VAL A 51 -24.62 -18.34 -106.45
C VAL A 51 -24.49 -17.20 -105.40
N PRO A 52 -23.48 -17.15 -104.47
CA PRO A 52 -22.59 -18.16 -103.85
C PRO A 52 -22.63 -18.20 -102.30
N SER A 53 -22.11 -19.30 -101.74
CA SER A 53 -21.67 -19.44 -100.34
C SER A 53 -20.46 -18.55 -100.00
N ALA A 54 -20.62 -17.63 -99.04
CA ALA A 54 -19.53 -16.90 -98.40
C ALA A 54 -19.29 -17.45 -96.99
N LEU A 55 -18.12 -18.05 -96.77
CA LEU A 55 -17.63 -18.36 -95.42
C LEU A 55 -17.52 -17.06 -94.60
N PRO A 56 -18.07 -17.00 -93.38
CA PRO A 56 -17.88 -15.84 -92.52
C PRO A 56 -16.40 -15.76 -92.15
N SER A 57 -15.79 -14.62 -92.47
CA SER A 57 -14.36 -14.40 -92.24
C SER A 57 -14.05 -14.54 -90.75
N ARG A 58 -13.06 -15.38 -90.41
CA ARG A 58 -12.52 -15.53 -89.03
C ARG A 58 -12.10 -14.17 -88.42
N TRP A 59 -11.89 -13.17 -89.27
CA TRP A 59 -11.61 -11.78 -88.91
C TRP A 59 -12.80 -11.06 -88.26
N ALA A 60 -14.04 -11.38 -88.64
CA ALA A 60 -15.21 -10.76 -88.03
C ALA A 60 -15.35 -11.16 -86.55
N VAL A 61 -15.19 -12.46 -86.24
CA VAL A 61 -15.29 -12.98 -84.87
C VAL A 61 -14.12 -12.50 -83.99
N PHE A 62 -12.91 -12.46 -84.53
CA PHE A 62 -11.74 -11.94 -83.83
C PHE A 62 -11.88 -10.44 -83.49
N ARG A 63 -12.46 -9.66 -84.42
CA ARG A 63 -12.72 -8.24 -84.20
C ARG A 63 -13.79 -8.02 -83.12
N THR A 64 -14.86 -8.81 -83.11
CA THR A 64 -15.87 -8.74 -82.05
C THR A 64 -15.27 -9.12 -80.69
N PHE A 65 -14.44 -10.16 -80.63
CA PHE A 65 -13.73 -10.55 -79.41
C PHE A 65 -12.82 -9.43 -78.88
N LEU A 66 -11.98 -8.84 -79.73
CA LEU A 66 -11.10 -7.73 -79.32
C LEU A 66 -11.88 -6.48 -78.87
N ILE A 67 -13.02 -6.18 -79.51
CA ILE A 67 -13.89 -5.07 -79.09
C ILE A 67 -14.52 -5.38 -77.73
N THR A 68 -15.04 -6.59 -77.50
CA THR A 68 -15.60 -6.98 -76.20
C THR A 68 -14.54 -7.01 -75.10
N LEU A 69 -13.34 -7.49 -75.40
CA LEU A 69 -12.21 -7.49 -74.48
C LEU A 69 -11.78 -6.06 -74.15
N GLY A 70 -11.70 -5.18 -75.15
CA GLY A 70 -11.37 -3.76 -74.98
C GLY A 70 -12.42 -3.03 -74.14
N ILE A 71 -13.71 -3.28 -74.37
CA ILE A 71 -14.80 -2.73 -73.56
C ILE A 71 -14.69 -3.25 -72.13
N CYS A 72 -14.49 -4.55 -71.93
CA CYS A 72 -14.36 -5.15 -70.60
C CYS A 72 -13.15 -4.59 -69.83
N LEU A 73 -12.00 -4.43 -70.51
CA LEU A 73 -10.81 -3.78 -69.95
C LEU A 73 -11.05 -2.30 -69.66
N SER A 74 -11.76 -1.57 -70.51
CA SER A 74 -12.08 -0.16 -70.26
C SER A 74 -13.01 0.02 -69.06
N ILE A 75 -14.02 -0.84 -68.92
CA ILE A 75 -14.92 -0.87 -67.76
C ILE A 75 -14.11 -1.23 -66.51
N PHE A 76 -13.22 -2.21 -66.59
CA PHE A 76 -12.35 -2.59 -65.49
C PHE A 76 -11.41 -1.44 -65.07
N ILE A 77 -10.79 -0.74 -66.02
CA ILE A 77 -9.95 0.44 -65.76
C ILE A 77 -10.78 1.57 -65.15
N LEU A 78 -12.00 1.81 -65.65
CA LEU A 78 -12.88 2.84 -65.10
C LEU A 78 -13.31 2.49 -63.66
N PHE A 79 -13.61 1.23 -63.38
CA PHE A 79 -13.82 0.74 -62.02
C PHE A 79 -12.58 0.92 -61.14
N LEU A 80 -11.38 0.64 -61.67
CA LEU A 80 -10.12 0.89 -60.96
C LEU A 80 -9.94 2.38 -60.66
N ILE A 81 -10.20 3.27 -61.61
CA ILE A 81 -10.08 4.73 -61.42
C ILE A 81 -11.10 5.24 -60.41
N ILE A 82 -12.36 4.83 -60.50
CA ILE A 82 -13.39 5.21 -59.52
C ILE A 82 -13.01 4.68 -58.13
N SER A 83 -12.57 3.42 -58.05
CA SER A 83 -12.14 2.83 -56.77
C SER A 83 -10.87 3.50 -56.22
N ALA A 84 -9.95 3.94 -57.08
CA ALA A 84 -8.73 4.62 -56.68
C ALA A 84 -9.01 6.07 -56.25
N ASN A 85 -9.92 6.77 -56.92
CA ASN A 85 -10.32 8.12 -56.56
C ASN A 85 -11.11 8.12 -55.24
N ASP A 86 -12.01 7.16 -55.06
CA ASP A 86 -12.73 6.94 -53.81
C ASP A 86 -11.77 6.51 -52.68
N ALA A 87 -10.81 5.63 -52.96
CA ALA A 87 -9.74 5.29 -52.01
C ALA A 87 -8.87 6.50 -51.65
N TYR A 88 -8.57 7.39 -52.61
CA TYR A 88 -7.78 8.60 -52.41
C TYR A 88 -8.49 9.63 -51.53
N SER A 89 -9.80 9.85 -51.73
CA SER A 89 -10.61 10.69 -50.83
C SER A 89 -10.69 10.12 -49.42
N ARG A 90 -10.65 8.79 -49.26
CA ARG A 90 -10.69 8.11 -47.95
C ARG A 90 -9.37 8.17 -47.18
N MET A 91 -8.23 8.23 -47.88
CA MET A 91 -6.91 8.43 -47.24
C MET A 91 -6.77 9.78 -46.51
N HIS A 92 -7.70 10.72 -46.73
CA HIS A 92 -7.71 12.03 -46.06
C HIS A 92 -8.61 12.08 -44.82
N THR A 93 -9.31 11.00 -44.47
CA THR A 93 -9.98 10.91 -43.17
C THR A 93 -8.92 10.68 -42.12
N ASP A 94 -8.96 11.45 -41.04
CA ASP A 94 -8.00 11.29 -39.95
C ASP A 94 -8.06 9.83 -39.45
N PRO A 95 -6.98 9.04 -39.56
CA PRO A 95 -6.96 7.65 -39.13
C PRO A 95 -7.39 7.48 -37.67
N ASP A 96 -7.20 8.52 -36.84
CA ASP A 96 -7.63 8.53 -35.45
C ASP A 96 -9.15 8.62 -35.30
N GLU A 97 -9.84 9.38 -36.16
CA GLU A 97 -11.31 9.45 -36.19
C GLU A 97 -11.91 8.11 -36.60
N VAL A 98 -11.30 7.46 -37.60
CA VAL A 98 -11.69 6.11 -38.02
C VAL A 98 -11.50 5.11 -36.90
N LEU A 99 -10.35 5.12 -36.22
CA LEU A 99 -10.06 4.17 -35.15
C LEU A 99 -11.00 4.34 -33.94
N ASN A 100 -11.28 5.59 -33.56
CA ASN A 100 -12.12 5.89 -32.40
C ASN A 100 -13.60 5.54 -32.63
N ASN A 101 -14.09 5.61 -33.88
CA ASN A 101 -15.48 5.28 -34.20
C ASN A 101 -15.65 3.81 -34.64
N ALA A 102 -14.65 3.23 -35.32
CA ALA A 102 -14.70 1.87 -35.83
C ALA A 102 -14.51 0.81 -34.75
N ILE A 103 -13.73 1.09 -33.70
CA ILE A 103 -13.41 0.10 -32.68
C ILE A 103 -14.17 0.44 -31.40
N LYS A 104 -15.20 -0.35 -31.11
CA LYS A 104 -15.91 -0.31 -29.84
C LYS A 104 -15.23 -1.30 -28.91
N TRP A 105 -14.65 -0.79 -27.84
CA TRP A 105 -14.03 -1.62 -26.81
C TRP A 105 -14.68 -1.29 -25.47
N ARG A 106 -14.91 -2.33 -24.68
CA ARG A 106 -15.50 -2.25 -23.35
C ARG A 106 -14.73 -3.18 -22.44
N ILE A 107 -14.25 -2.66 -21.32
CA ILE A 107 -13.60 -3.48 -20.30
C ILE A 107 -14.65 -3.82 -19.26
N ASP A 108 -14.83 -5.11 -18.98
CA ASP A 108 -15.81 -5.58 -18.00
C ASP A 108 -15.18 -5.89 -16.66
N LYS A 109 -13.99 -6.51 -16.67
CA LYS A 109 -13.30 -6.92 -15.44
C LYS A 109 -11.80 -6.87 -15.61
N MET A 110 -11.10 -6.42 -14.58
CA MET A 110 -9.65 -6.61 -14.45
C MET A 110 -9.36 -7.44 -13.21
N LYS A 111 -8.47 -8.42 -13.34
CA LYS A 111 -8.04 -9.27 -12.23
C LYS A 111 -6.54 -9.46 -12.26
N MET A 112 -5.84 -9.12 -11.18
CA MET A 112 -4.42 -9.48 -11.03
C MET A 112 -4.28 -11.01 -10.93
N ILE A 113 -3.45 -11.57 -11.79
CA ILE A 113 -3.17 -13.02 -11.85
C ILE A 113 -2.02 -13.33 -10.88
N ASN A 114 -0.89 -12.64 -11.03
CA ASN A 114 0.31 -12.88 -10.25
C ASN A 114 1.27 -11.69 -10.32
N MET A 115 2.21 -11.61 -9.39
CA MET A 115 3.34 -10.69 -9.42
C MET A 115 4.62 -11.51 -9.60
N THR A 116 5.37 -11.27 -10.68
CA THR A 116 6.63 -11.96 -10.96
C THR A 116 7.78 -10.97 -10.97
N ASN A 117 9.01 -11.47 -11.09
CA ASN A 117 10.20 -10.65 -11.30
C ASN A 117 10.19 -9.87 -12.63
N GLU A 118 9.26 -10.16 -13.54
CA GLU A 118 9.17 -9.40 -14.78
C GLU A 118 8.16 -8.25 -14.66
N GLY A 119 7.29 -8.29 -13.65
CA GLY A 119 6.23 -7.30 -13.46
C GLY A 119 4.94 -7.90 -12.90
N VAL A 120 3.84 -7.17 -13.10
CA VAL A 120 2.51 -7.52 -12.63
C VAL A 120 1.71 -8.12 -13.78
N TRP A 121 1.24 -9.36 -13.63
CA TRP A 121 0.33 -9.98 -14.57
C TRP A 121 -1.11 -9.61 -14.25
N ILE A 122 -1.80 -8.96 -15.18
CA ILE A 122 -3.19 -8.56 -15.07
C ILE A 122 -3.99 -9.24 -16.18
N ARG A 123 -5.05 -9.96 -15.81
CA ARG A 123 -6.08 -10.40 -16.74
C ARG A 123 -7.04 -9.26 -17.00
N VAL A 124 -7.20 -8.89 -18.26
CA VAL A 124 -8.23 -7.95 -18.70
C VAL A 124 -9.29 -8.73 -19.47
N ASP A 125 -10.49 -8.75 -18.91
CA ASP A 125 -11.68 -9.31 -19.53
C ASP A 125 -12.53 -8.17 -20.10
N GLY A 126 -12.96 -8.30 -21.34
CA GLY A 126 -13.79 -7.30 -21.99
C GLY A 126 -14.33 -7.74 -23.34
N GLU A 127 -15.02 -6.83 -23.98
CA GLU A 127 -15.62 -6.98 -25.29
C GLU A 127 -14.93 -6.03 -26.27
N ILE A 128 -14.45 -6.56 -27.38
CA ILE A 128 -13.94 -5.77 -28.49
C ILE A 128 -14.75 -6.09 -29.74
N GLY A 129 -15.37 -5.07 -30.30
CA GLY A 129 -16.16 -5.11 -31.51
C GLY A 129 -15.60 -4.16 -32.54
N VAL A 130 -15.60 -4.61 -33.79
CA VAL A 130 -15.35 -3.72 -34.93
C VAL A 130 -16.71 -3.36 -35.50
N ASP A 131 -17.06 -2.08 -35.47
CA ASP A 131 -18.25 -1.57 -36.10
C ASP A 131 -18.06 -1.60 -37.63
N GLY A 132 -18.47 -2.72 -38.22
CA GLY A 132 -18.42 -2.92 -39.65
C GLY A 132 -19.31 -1.95 -40.41
N ASP A 133 -20.32 -1.33 -39.79
CA ASP A 133 -21.14 -0.35 -40.49
C ASP A 133 -20.39 0.97 -40.68
N TRP A 134 -19.57 1.40 -39.72
CA TRP A 134 -18.68 2.57 -39.89
C TRP A 134 -17.56 2.31 -40.91
N ILE A 135 -16.89 1.15 -40.84
CA ILE A 135 -15.82 0.80 -41.80
C ILE A 135 -16.37 0.65 -43.23
N VAL A 136 -17.65 0.26 -43.35
CA VAL A 136 -18.23 -0.19 -44.61
C VAL A 136 -19.43 0.64 -45.06
N GLU A 137 -19.61 1.85 -44.50
CA GLU A 137 -20.80 2.64 -44.73
C GLU A 137 -21.04 2.96 -46.23
N TYR A 138 -20.05 2.79 -47.11
CA TYR A 138 -20.15 3.18 -48.52
C TYR A 138 -19.80 2.15 -49.60
N ASN A 139 -19.50 0.86 -49.31
CA ASN A 139 -19.27 -0.11 -50.39
C ASN A 139 -19.56 -1.60 -50.05
N TRP A 140 -20.35 -2.28 -50.89
CA TRP A 140 -20.63 -3.72 -50.81
C TRP A 140 -19.37 -4.61 -50.85
N LEU A 141 -18.30 -4.12 -51.50
CA LEU A 141 -16.99 -4.77 -51.55
C LEU A 141 -16.33 -4.87 -50.17
N GLY A 142 -16.49 -3.85 -49.32
CA GLY A 142 -15.99 -3.91 -47.94
C GLY A 142 -16.72 -4.98 -47.13
N ARG A 143 -18.04 -5.11 -47.29
CA ARG A 143 -18.83 -6.13 -46.56
C ARG A 143 -18.41 -7.51 -47.03
N TRP A 144 -18.18 -7.67 -48.32
CA TRP A 144 -17.65 -8.90 -48.89
C TRP A 144 -16.25 -9.22 -48.34
N ALA A 145 -15.34 -8.25 -48.31
CA ALA A 145 -13.97 -8.43 -47.84
C ALA A 145 -13.92 -8.78 -46.34
N ILE A 146 -14.65 -8.05 -45.49
CA ILE A 146 -14.73 -8.32 -44.04
C ILE A 146 -15.34 -9.70 -43.77
N ARG A 147 -16.45 -10.05 -44.44
CA ARG A 147 -17.04 -11.40 -44.35
C ARG A 147 -16.08 -12.49 -44.83
N ARG A 148 -15.25 -12.19 -45.83
CA ARG A 148 -14.31 -13.16 -46.38
C ARG A 148 -13.05 -13.30 -45.54
N LEU A 149 -12.62 -12.26 -44.83
CA LEU A 149 -11.53 -12.32 -43.84
C LEU A 149 -11.97 -13.10 -42.59
N GLY A 150 -13.15 -12.78 -42.05
CA GLY A 150 -13.82 -13.46 -40.94
C GLY A 150 -13.17 -13.20 -39.57
N ALA A 151 -11.85 -13.31 -39.48
CA ALA A 151 -11.08 -12.98 -38.28
C ALA A 151 -9.79 -12.23 -38.66
N VAL A 152 -9.24 -11.53 -37.70
CA VAL A 152 -7.96 -10.84 -37.80
C VAL A 152 -7.15 -11.18 -36.56
N SER A 153 -5.90 -11.59 -36.74
CA SER A 153 -4.96 -11.76 -35.64
C SER A 153 -4.15 -10.50 -35.45
N VAL A 154 -4.09 -10.02 -34.22
CA VAL A 154 -3.34 -8.83 -33.83
C VAL A 154 -2.12 -9.29 -33.02
N GLU A 155 -0.94 -8.91 -33.49
CA GLU A 155 0.36 -9.15 -32.87
C GLU A 155 0.92 -7.78 -32.42
N PRO A 156 0.53 -7.29 -31.23
CA PRO A 156 1.08 -6.05 -30.69
C PRO A 156 2.52 -6.27 -30.20
N GLU A 157 3.40 -5.29 -30.43
CA GLU A 157 4.70 -5.22 -29.74
C GLU A 157 4.54 -4.62 -28.33
N GLU A 158 5.68 -4.42 -27.66
CA GLU A 158 5.73 -3.80 -26.35
C GLU A 158 5.20 -2.36 -26.39
N VAL A 159 4.27 -2.06 -25.49
CA VAL A 159 3.66 -0.75 -25.34
C VAL A 159 4.42 0.00 -24.25
N ILE A 160 4.98 1.17 -24.56
CA ILE A 160 5.71 2.01 -23.62
C ILE A 160 4.76 3.09 -23.08
N VAL A 161 4.65 3.19 -21.76
CA VAL A 161 3.87 4.23 -21.09
C VAL A 161 4.83 5.33 -20.64
N ARG A 162 4.63 6.55 -21.15
CA ARG A 162 5.41 7.74 -20.81
C ARG A 162 4.52 8.72 -20.06
N SER A 163 5.08 9.47 -19.11
CA SER A 163 4.42 10.66 -18.59
C SER A 163 4.82 11.86 -19.44
N THR A 164 3.84 12.62 -19.90
CA THR A 164 4.06 13.89 -20.63
C THR A 164 4.60 14.97 -19.68
N ALA A 165 4.09 15.02 -18.45
CA ALA A 165 4.43 16.04 -17.46
C ALA A 165 5.90 16.01 -17.06
N ILE A 166 6.46 14.80 -16.86
CA ILE A 166 7.88 14.63 -16.49
C ILE A 166 8.77 14.18 -17.67
N SER A 167 8.18 13.90 -18.83
CA SER A 167 8.88 13.40 -20.03
C SER A 167 9.76 12.17 -19.77
N ARG A 168 9.26 11.22 -18.96
CA ARG A 168 9.96 9.97 -18.62
C ARG A 168 9.08 8.74 -18.82
N ASP A 169 9.72 7.64 -19.17
CA ASP A 169 9.08 6.34 -19.35
C ASP A 169 8.76 5.75 -17.96
N LEU A 170 7.49 5.45 -17.72
CA LEU A 170 6.99 4.92 -16.45
C LEU A 170 7.05 3.40 -16.39
N GLY A 171 6.75 2.74 -17.51
CA GLY A 171 6.71 1.30 -17.61
C GLY A 171 6.35 0.82 -18.99
N THR A 172 6.39 -0.49 -19.17
CA THR A 172 6.00 -1.17 -20.39
C THR A 172 4.86 -2.14 -20.14
N ILE A 173 4.05 -2.35 -21.15
CA ILE A 173 2.90 -3.24 -21.15
C ILE A 173 3.12 -4.22 -22.30
N ARG A 174 3.13 -5.52 -22.01
CA ARG A 174 3.30 -6.59 -22.99
C ARG A 174 2.00 -7.38 -23.14
N PRO A 175 1.12 -6.96 -24.08
CA PRO A 175 -0.06 -7.73 -24.42
C PRO A 175 0.31 -8.96 -25.27
N PRO A 176 -0.37 -10.11 -25.10
CA PRO A 176 -0.17 -11.28 -25.94
C PRO A 176 -0.91 -11.11 -27.27
N SER A 177 -0.50 -11.86 -28.29
CA SER A 177 -1.20 -11.89 -29.57
C SER A 177 -2.60 -12.48 -29.40
N PHE A 178 -3.59 -11.90 -30.09
CA PHE A 178 -4.99 -12.32 -29.96
C PHE A 178 -5.74 -12.29 -31.30
N ASN A 179 -6.87 -13.00 -31.35
CA ASN A 179 -7.73 -13.05 -32.53
C ASN A 179 -8.98 -12.20 -32.29
N LEU A 180 -9.29 -11.33 -33.24
CA LEU A 180 -10.48 -10.50 -33.28
C LEU A 180 -11.44 -11.06 -34.33
N SER A 181 -12.68 -11.33 -33.94
CA SER A 181 -13.73 -11.65 -34.91
C SER A 181 -14.15 -10.36 -35.61
N LEU A 182 -14.27 -10.42 -36.93
CA LEU A 182 -14.77 -9.31 -37.74
C LEU A 182 -16.29 -9.38 -37.95
N ASP A 183 -17.00 -10.20 -37.16
CA ASP A 183 -18.46 -10.27 -37.24
C ASP A 183 -19.06 -8.95 -36.72
N PRO A 184 -19.77 -8.17 -37.55
CA PRO A 184 -20.33 -6.89 -37.15
C PRO A 184 -21.46 -7.04 -36.11
N THR A 185 -22.03 -8.23 -35.94
CA THR A 185 -23.20 -8.44 -35.09
C THR A 185 -22.87 -8.88 -33.66
N THR A 186 -21.67 -9.45 -33.45
CA THR A 186 -21.29 -10.01 -32.15
C THR A 186 -19.93 -9.51 -31.72
N PRO A 187 -19.82 -8.77 -30.59
CA PRO A 187 -18.53 -8.40 -30.06
C PRO A 187 -17.72 -9.65 -29.69
N THR A 188 -16.39 -9.57 -29.84
CA THR A 188 -15.49 -10.64 -29.44
C THR A 188 -15.22 -10.51 -27.94
N LEU A 189 -15.62 -11.52 -27.18
CA LEU A 189 -15.22 -11.64 -25.78
C LEU A 189 -13.72 -11.96 -25.70
N LEU A 190 -13.00 -11.13 -24.96
CA LEU A 190 -11.55 -11.11 -24.90
C LEU A 190 -11.12 -11.23 -23.43
N SER A 191 -10.23 -12.17 -23.14
CA SER A 191 -9.62 -12.37 -21.82
C SER A 191 -8.11 -12.46 -22.01
N LEU A 192 -7.40 -11.34 -21.85
CA LEU A 192 -5.95 -11.28 -22.11
C LEU A 192 -5.14 -11.17 -20.82
N PRO A 193 -4.15 -12.06 -20.60
CA PRO A 193 -3.14 -11.85 -19.58
C PRO A 193 -2.10 -10.85 -20.10
N ILE A 194 -2.08 -9.66 -19.51
CA ILE A 194 -1.17 -8.57 -19.83
C ILE A 194 -0.08 -8.50 -18.75
N LEU A 195 1.19 -8.42 -19.15
CA LEU A 195 2.29 -8.17 -18.24
C LEU A 195 2.59 -6.66 -18.21
N ILE A 196 2.59 -6.07 -17.02
CA ILE A 196 2.97 -4.67 -16.79
C ILE A 196 4.30 -4.64 -16.06
N SER A 197 5.31 -4.07 -16.69
CA SER A 197 6.68 -3.98 -16.18
C SER A 197 7.02 -2.52 -15.88
N PRO A 198 7.11 -2.10 -14.61
CA PRO A 198 7.60 -0.76 -14.27
C PRO A 198 9.04 -0.57 -14.75
N LEU A 199 9.30 0.54 -15.44
CA LEU A 199 10.63 0.91 -15.95
C LEU A 199 11.24 2.05 -15.12
N ALA A 200 10.39 2.86 -14.51
CA ALA A 200 10.77 4.00 -13.68
C ALA A 200 11.20 3.57 -12.27
N ASN A 201 12.19 4.28 -11.73
CA ASN A 201 12.52 4.22 -10.30
C ASN A 201 11.33 4.73 -9.47
N ALA A 202 11.17 4.22 -8.24
CA ALA A 202 10.14 4.65 -7.29
C ALA A 202 10.12 6.18 -7.10
N SER A 203 11.29 6.83 -7.13
CA SER A 203 11.41 8.30 -7.06
C SER A 203 10.76 9.01 -8.25
N VAL A 204 10.87 8.46 -9.46
CA VAL A 204 10.25 8.99 -10.68
C VAL A 204 8.74 8.79 -10.63
N LEU A 205 8.27 7.64 -10.14
CA LEU A 205 6.84 7.39 -9.93
C LEU A 205 6.26 8.33 -8.87
N GLY A 206 6.98 8.57 -7.77
CA GLY A 206 6.60 9.54 -6.75
C GLY A 206 6.52 10.97 -7.27
N GLN A 207 7.49 11.38 -8.10
CA GLN A 207 7.45 12.69 -8.79
C GLN A 207 6.27 12.79 -9.76
N PHE A 208 6.01 11.74 -10.53
CA PHE A 208 4.84 11.66 -11.41
C PHE A 208 3.54 11.84 -10.63
N LEU A 209 3.34 11.09 -9.54
CA LEU A 209 2.14 11.19 -8.71
C LEU A 209 1.99 12.58 -8.10
N LYS A 210 3.08 13.18 -7.60
CA LYS A 210 3.07 14.53 -7.05
C LYS A 210 2.67 15.57 -8.10
N GLU A 211 3.20 15.44 -9.31
CA GLU A 211 2.88 16.35 -10.41
C GLU A 211 1.44 16.17 -10.90
N SER A 212 0.98 14.92 -11.05
CA SER A 212 -0.42 14.63 -11.40
C SER A 212 -1.40 15.12 -10.35
N TRP A 213 -1.05 15.02 -9.07
CA TRP A 213 -1.85 15.59 -7.98
C TRP A 213 -1.92 17.11 -8.10
N ARG A 214 -0.77 17.76 -8.30
CA ARG A 214 -0.65 19.21 -8.45
C ARG A 214 -1.47 19.74 -9.63
N THR A 215 -1.51 19.03 -10.74
CA THR A 215 -2.28 19.40 -11.93
C THR A 215 -3.72 18.92 -11.92
N SER A 216 -4.14 18.11 -10.94
CA SER A 216 -5.41 17.39 -10.89
C SER A 216 -5.68 16.48 -12.11
N THR A 217 -4.62 16.15 -12.87
CA THR A 217 -4.69 15.38 -14.10
C THR A 217 -3.57 14.35 -14.18
N ILE A 218 -3.94 13.13 -14.55
CA ILE A 218 -3.02 12.06 -14.92
C ILE A 218 -2.81 12.18 -16.42
N ASP A 219 -1.65 12.70 -16.83
CA ASP A 219 -1.29 12.89 -18.23
C ASP A 219 -0.21 11.88 -18.64
N LEU A 220 -0.62 10.96 -19.50
CA LEU A 220 0.15 9.82 -19.97
C LEU A 220 0.18 9.83 -21.49
N SER A 221 1.28 9.39 -22.07
CA SER A 221 1.42 9.13 -23.49
C SER A 221 1.79 7.66 -23.67
N VAL A 222 0.91 6.91 -24.32
CA VAL A 222 1.15 5.51 -24.63
C VAL A 222 1.74 5.44 -26.03
N ALA A 223 2.95 4.91 -26.14
CA ALA A 223 3.66 4.71 -27.39
C ALA A 223 3.77 3.21 -27.70
N LEU A 224 3.43 2.83 -28.93
CA LEU A 224 3.56 1.46 -29.44
C LEU A 224 4.47 1.50 -30.67
N ASP A 225 5.58 0.76 -30.61
CA ASP A 225 6.62 0.77 -31.63
C ASP A 225 6.11 0.23 -32.96
N SER A 226 5.48 -0.95 -32.95
CA SER A 226 4.68 -1.40 -34.08
C SER A 226 3.59 -2.39 -33.68
N ILE A 227 2.60 -2.50 -34.56
CA ILE A 227 1.52 -3.49 -34.47
C ILE A 227 1.40 -4.20 -35.80
N VAL A 228 1.42 -5.53 -35.77
CA VAL A 228 1.24 -6.36 -36.97
C VAL A 228 -0.16 -6.94 -36.92
N ILE A 229 -0.97 -6.56 -37.89
CA ILE A 229 -2.34 -7.04 -38.07
C ILE A 229 -2.31 -8.02 -39.24
N ARG A 230 -2.65 -9.29 -39.01
CA ARG A 230 -2.72 -10.31 -40.06
C ARG A 230 -4.15 -10.76 -40.28
N GLY A 231 -4.53 -10.99 -41.54
CA GLY A 231 -5.81 -11.58 -41.89
C GLY A 231 -5.90 -13.04 -41.46
N GLY A 232 -7.08 -13.47 -41.00
CA GLY A 232 -7.29 -14.83 -40.51
C GLY A 232 -6.97 -14.98 -39.02
N ARG A 233 -6.87 -16.23 -38.56
CA ARG A 233 -6.51 -16.56 -37.16
C ARG A 233 -4.99 -16.64 -37.01
N LEU A 234 -4.51 -16.55 -35.76
CA LEU A 234 -3.12 -16.81 -35.41
C LEU A 234 -2.70 -18.17 -36.03
N SER A 235 -1.65 -18.18 -36.85
CA SER A 235 -1.16 -19.33 -37.64
C SER A 235 -2.07 -19.87 -38.77
N ASP A 236 -3.03 -19.08 -39.28
CA ASP A 236 -3.84 -19.48 -40.43
C ASP A 236 -2.98 -19.64 -41.71
N PRO A 237 -2.87 -20.84 -42.30
CA PRO A 237 -2.07 -21.08 -43.50
C PRO A 237 -2.77 -20.60 -44.78
N SER A 238 -3.99 -20.06 -44.69
CA SER A 238 -4.72 -19.59 -45.85
C SER A 238 -4.12 -18.29 -46.42
N TRP A 239 -4.54 -17.94 -47.64
CA TRP A 239 -4.17 -16.67 -48.29
C TRP A 239 -4.46 -15.44 -47.41
N ARG A 240 -5.38 -15.55 -46.44
CA ARG A 240 -5.70 -14.49 -45.47
C ARG A 240 -4.50 -14.13 -44.61
N GLY A 241 -3.71 -15.13 -44.18
CA GLY A 241 -2.51 -14.93 -43.37
C GLY A 241 -1.40 -14.19 -44.12
N SER A 242 -1.45 -14.19 -45.46
CA SER A 242 -0.55 -13.40 -46.30
C SER A 242 -0.93 -11.92 -46.34
N LEU A 243 -2.15 -11.55 -45.94
CA LEU A 243 -2.52 -10.15 -45.79
C LEU A 243 -2.04 -9.68 -44.42
N SER A 244 -0.95 -8.94 -44.42
CA SER A 244 -0.42 -8.29 -43.22
C SER A 244 -0.38 -6.78 -43.41
N LEU A 245 -0.79 -6.07 -42.38
CA LEU A 245 -0.65 -4.63 -42.24
C LEU A 245 0.25 -4.38 -41.04
N LYS A 246 1.39 -3.74 -41.27
CA LYS A 246 2.28 -3.28 -40.19
C LYS A 246 2.11 -1.78 -40.03
N GLN A 247 1.61 -1.36 -38.87
CA GLN A 247 1.57 0.05 -38.50
C GLN A 247 2.72 0.31 -37.51
N ASN A 248 3.54 1.32 -37.80
CA ASN A 248 4.66 1.70 -36.95
C ASN A 248 4.32 2.99 -36.20
N TYR A 249 4.92 3.14 -35.02
CA TYR A 249 4.95 4.36 -34.22
C TYR A 249 3.57 4.97 -33.96
N ILE A 250 2.80 4.30 -33.12
CA ILE A 250 1.50 4.80 -32.67
C ILE A 250 1.70 5.48 -31.32
N VAL A 251 1.38 6.76 -31.22
CA VAL A 251 1.43 7.52 -29.97
C VAL A 251 0.05 8.04 -29.65
N LYS A 252 -0.50 7.66 -28.50
CA LYS A 252 -1.81 8.08 -28.05
C LYS A 252 -1.71 8.78 -26.68
N PRO A 253 -2.08 10.06 -26.57
CA PRO A 253 -2.19 10.72 -25.28
C PRO A 253 -3.43 10.20 -24.52
N ILE A 254 -3.28 10.03 -23.22
CA ILE A 254 -4.32 9.63 -22.26
C ILE A 254 -4.29 10.67 -21.14
N ILE A 255 -5.36 11.47 -21.09
CA ILE A 255 -5.56 12.48 -20.06
C ILE A 255 -6.74 12.05 -19.20
N TRP A 256 -6.51 11.89 -17.90
CA TRP A 256 -7.55 11.52 -16.95
C TRP A 256 -7.60 12.53 -15.80
N ASN A 257 -8.76 13.16 -15.61
CA ASN A 257 -9.00 14.05 -14.47
C ASN A 257 -9.14 13.24 -13.16
N ILE A 258 -8.38 13.64 -12.14
CA ILE A 258 -8.46 13.04 -10.80
C ILE A 258 -9.74 13.57 -10.13
N PRO A 259 -10.69 12.70 -9.75
CA PRO A 259 -11.89 13.15 -9.05
C PRO A 259 -11.54 13.64 -7.64
N PRO A 260 -12.33 14.58 -7.07
CA PRO A 260 -12.15 14.97 -5.67
C PRO A 260 -12.40 13.76 -4.76
N MET A 261 -11.46 13.47 -3.88
CA MET A 261 -11.54 12.35 -2.94
C MET A 261 -11.77 12.89 -1.52
N PRO A 262 -12.74 12.38 -0.75
CA PRO A 262 -13.18 12.98 0.51
C PRO A 262 -12.13 13.00 1.63
N PHE A 263 -11.11 12.14 1.53
CA PHE A 263 -10.04 12.00 2.53
C PHE A 263 -8.72 12.63 2.12
N LEU A 264 -8.65 13.20 0.91
CA LEU A 264 -7.42 13.79 0.39
C LEU A 264 -7.62 15.31 0.25
N PRO A 265 -6.63 16.14 0.64
CA PRO A 265 -6.70 17.58 0.50
C PRO A 265 -6.86 17.95 -0.98
N SER A 266 -7.62 19.00 -1.28
CA SER A 266 -7.72 19.45 -2.68
C SER A 266 -6.33 19.90 -3.19
N PRO A 267 -5.99 19.63 -4.46
CA PRO A 267 -4.77 20.16 -5.07
C PRO A 267 -4.61 21.66 -4.81
N PRO A 268 -3.38 22.17 -4.56
CA PRO A 268 -2.10 21.57 -4.94
C PRO A 268 -1.34 20.82 -3.83
N GLU A 269 -1.84 20.82 -2.59
CA GLU A 269 -1.10 20.25 -1.46
C GLU A 269 -1.24 18.71 -1.44
N MET A 270 -0.11 18.00 -1.42
CA MET A 270 -0.09 16.54 -1.37
C MET A 270 -0.10 16.10 0.11
N PRO A 271 -1.02 15.22 0.53
CA PRO A 271 -1.05 14.75 1.91
C PRO A 271 0.19 13.94 2.24
N SER A 272 0.63 14.00 3.50
CA SER A 272 1.65 13.09 3.99
C SER A 272 1.08 11.67 4.02
N LEU A 273 1.92 10.67 3.71
CA LEU A 273 1.51 9.26 3.77
C LEU A 273 1.02 8.86 5.16
N SER A 274 1.55 9.48 6.21
CA SER A 274 1.10 9.28 7.60
C SER A 274 -0.37 9.64 7.82
N SER A 275 -0.90 10.65 7.12
CA SER A 275 -2.31 11.05 7.26
C SER A 275 -3.28 10.08 6.58
N LEU A 276 -2.78 9.24 5.67
CA LEU A 276 -3.59 8.31 4.89
C LEU A 276 -3.63 6.90 5.46
N VAL A 277 -2.86 6.64 6.52
CA VAL A 277 -2.72 5.31 7.07
C VAL A 277 -3.22 5.35 8.50
N SER A 278 -4.34 4.69 8.76
CA SER A 278 -4.81 4.47 10.12
C SER A 278 -4.46 3.05 10.56
N VAL A 279 -3.78 2.94 11.69
CA VAL A 279 -3.45 1.66 12.31
C VAL A 279 -4.52 1.36 13.36
N SER A 280 -5.20 0.23 13.24
CA SER A 280 -6.22 -0.25 14.16
C SER A 280 -5.85 -1.64 14.71
N ASN A 281 -6.40 -2.01 15.87
CA ASN A 281 -6.21 -3.31 16.51
C ASN A 281 -4.74 -3.71 16.69
N LEU A 282 -3.88 -2.77 17.10
CA LEU A 282 -2.51 -3.07 17.47
C LEU A 282 -2.51 -4.00 18.70
N SER A 283 -1.87 -5.14 18.57
CA SER A 283 -1.60 -6.06 19.67
C SER A 283 -0.15 -6.51 19.63
N ILE A 284 0.48 -6.61 20.78
CA ILE A 284 1.85 -7.07 20.98
C ILE A 284 1.77 -8.25 21.94
N SER A 285 2.33 -9.39 21.54
CA SER A 285 2.39 -10.60 22.37
C SER A 285 3.66 -10.63 23.23
N PRO A 286 3.71 -11.52 24.26
CA PRO A 286 4.89 -11.66 25.12
C PRO A 286 6.14 -12.11 24.35
N SER A 287 5.95 -12.83 23.23
CA SER A 287 7.01 -13.22 22.31
C SER A 287 7.50 -12.08 21.40
N LEU A 288 7.16 -10.83 21.71
CA LEU A 288 7.50 -9.63 20.96
C LEU A 288 7.05 -9.67 19.49
N THR A 289 5.92 -10.35 19.23
CA THR A 289 5.26 -10.31 17.92
C THR A 289 4.12 -9.30 17.96
N ALA A 290 4.15 -8.34 17.05
CA ALA A 290 3.12 -7.33 16.89
C ALA A 290 2.17 -7.73 15.75
N SER A 291 0.87 -7.57 15.95
CA SER A 291 -0.13 -7.69 14.89
C SER A 291 -1.01 -6.45 14.87
N ALA A 292 -1.33 -5.98 13.67
CA ALA A 292 -2.14 -4.79 13.48
C ALA A 292 -2.94 -4.88 12.18
N VAL A 293 -4.00 -4.10 12.09
CA VAL A 293 -4.76 -3.90 10.85
C VAL A 293 -4.49 -2.48 10.37
N VAL A 294 -4.00 -2.36 9.14
CA VAL A 294 -3.66 -1.08 8.53
C VAL A 294 -4.72 -0.73 7.50
N ASP A 295 -5.43 0.36 7.72
CA ASP A 295 -6.48 0.84 6.82
C ASP A 295 -5.98 2.02 5.99
N ILE A 296 -6.16 1.93 4.68
CA ILE A 296 -5.72 2.93 3.70
C ILE A 296 -6.92 3.33 2.83
N PRO A 297 -7.23 4.62 2.64
CA PRO A 297 -8.28 5.05 1.72
C PRO A 297 -8.06 4.45 0.32
N ASN A 298 -9.10 3.87 -0.26
CA ASN A 298 -9.01 3.22 -1.56
C ASN A 298 -9.30 4.22 -2.70
N PRO A 299 -8.30 4.65 -3.47
CA PRO A 299 -8.53 5.58 -4.58
C PRO A 299 -9.41 4.97 -5.67
N LEU A 300 -9.38 3.64 -5.85
CA LEU A 300 -10.15 2.94 -6.89
C LEU A 300 -11.66 3.01 -6.65
N HIS A 301 -12.09 3.31 -5.43
CA HIS A 301 -13.50 3.46 -5.10
C HIS A 301 -14.14 4.70 -5.75
N TYR A 302 -13.35 5.74 -5.94
CA TYR A 302 -13.80 7.02 -6.47
C TYR A 302 -13.60 7.15 -7.98
N LEU A 303 -12.86 6.21 -8.58
CA LEU A 303 -12.72 6.14 -10.03
C LEU A 303 -13.98 5.50 -10.61
N ASN A 304 -14.57 6.12 -11.63
CA ASN A 304 -15.68 5.54 -12.40
C ASN A 304 -15.16 4.45 -13.35
N THR A 305 -14.44 3.47 -12.80
CA THR A 305 -13.88 2.34 -13.53
C THR A 305 -14.76 1.11 -13.36
N PRO A 306 -14.70 0.15 -14.30
CA PRO A 306 -15.31 -1.16 -14.10
C PRO A 306 -14.83 -1.81 -12.79
N PRO A 307 -15.56 -2.80 -12.24
CA PRO A 307 -15.15 -3.47 -11.01
C PRO A 307 -13.76 -4.09 -11.15
N ILE A 308 -12.81 -3.55 -10.40
CA ILE A 308 -11.46 -4.05 -10.31
C ILE A 308 -11.29 -4.71 -8.94
N ASP A 309 -10.91 -6.00 -8.96
CA ASP A 309 -10.60 -6.77 -7.77
C ASP A 309 -9.18 -7.34 -7.89
N PHE A 310 -8.31 -6.96 -6.97
CA PHE A 310 -6.95 -7.44 -6.85
C PHE A 310 -6.82 -8.33 -5.62
N LEU A 311 -6.19 -9.49 -5.78
CA LEU A 311 -5.74 -10.32 -4.67
C LEU A 311 -4.23 -10.18 -4.56
N MET A 312 -3.77 -9.52 -3.51
CA MET A 312 -2.35 -9.43 -3.17
C MET A 312 -1.98 -10.64 -2.32
N SER A 313 -1.45 -11.68 -2.96
CA SER A 313 -1.00 -12.91 -2.27
C SER A 313 0.48 -12.90 -1.89
N HIS A 314 1.24 -11.90 -2.35
CA HIS A 314 2.67 -11.78 -2.05
C HIS A 314 2.87 -11.11 -0.69
N GLN A 315 3.77 -11.69 0.12
CA GLN A 315 4.16 -11.13 1.41
C GLN A 315 5.31 -10.15 1.19
N LEU A 316 5.03 -8.86 1.38
CA LEU A 316 6.02 -7.80 1.40
C LEU A 316 6.62 -7.73 2.80
N GLN A 317 7.95 -7.73 2.88
CA GLN A 317 8.67 -7.49 4.12
C GLN A 317 8.97 -6.00 4.23
N VAL A 318 8.75 -5.41 5.40
CA VAL A 318 8.98 -4.00 5.69
C VAL A 318 9.77 -3.91 6.98
N ALA A 319 11.01 -3.46 6.89
CA ALA A 319 11.78 -3.14 8.08
C ALA A 319 11.32 -1.79 8.63
N VAL A 320 11.18 -1.71 9.95
CA VAL A 320 10.78 -0.52 10.69
C VAL A 320 11.96 -0.04 11.50
N ALA A 321 12.35 1.22 11.32
CA ALA A 321 13.43 1.84 12.07
C ALA A 321 12.96 3.14 12.76
N LEU A 322 13.50 3.44 13.94
CA LEU A 322 13.27 4.70 14.63
C LEU A 322 14.18 5.78 14.05
N ALA A 323 13.61 6.98 13.83
CA ALA A 323 14.35 8.14 13.34
C ALA A 323 14.97 8.91 14.51
N VAL A 324 16.21 9.41 14.33
CA VAL A 324 16.92 10.19 15.36
C VAL A 324 16.35 11.60 15.51
N SER A 325 15.89 12.19 14.40
CA SER A 325 15.33 13.53 14.38
C SER A 325 14.33 13.66 13.23
N ASN A 326 13.42 14.64 13.37
CA ASN A 326 12.48 15.00 12.30
C ASN A 326 13.18 15.68 11.11
N GLU A 327 14.40 16.18 11.28
CA GLU A 327 15.09 17.02 10.29
C GLU A 327 15.98 16.23 9.32
N THR A 328 16.51 15.06 9.72
CA THR A 328 17.35 14.21 8.87
C THR A 328 16.81 12.79 8.80
N LEU A 329 15.87 12.57 7.87
CA LEU A 329 15.28 11.26 7.55
C LEU A 329 16.26 10.41 6.71
N SER A 330 17.44 10.12 7.26
CA SER A 330 18.45 9.24 6.66
C SER A 330 18.58 7.95 7.45
N LEU A 331 18.93 6.85 6.77
CA LEU A 331 19.29 5.58 7.41
C LEU A 331 20.50 5.72 8.35
N ASP A 332 21.39 6.68 8.06
CA ASP A 332 22.56 7.02 8.88
C ASP A 332 22.10 7.55 10.24
N GLY A 333 22.13 6.69 11.25
CA GLY A 333 21.71 6.97 12.64
C GLY A 333 20.38 6.33 13.04
N SER A 334 19.61 5.76 12.12
CA SER A 334 18.34 5.10 12.44
C SER A 334 18.54 3.78 13.22
N LEU A 335 17.61 3.46 14.13
CA LEU A 335 17.63 2.22 14.91
C LEU A 335 16.62 1.22 14.33
N PRO A 336 17.04 0.10 13.71
CA PRO A 336 16.10 -0.92 13.24
C PRO A 336 15.47 -1.63 14.45
N VAL A 337 14.14 -1.63 14.51
CA VAL A 337 13.39 -2.18 15.67
C VAL A 337 12.58 -3.42 15.31
N ALA A 338 11.95 -3.44 14.13
CA ALA A 338 11.06 -4.54 13.78
C ALA A 338 11.13 -4.88 12.29
N ASN A 339 10.74 -6.11 11.96
CA ASN A 339 10.45 -6.50 10.59
C ASN A 339 8.98 -6.94 10.51
N ALA A 340 8.22 -6.29 9.63
CA ALA A 340 6.80 -6.51 9.44
C ALA A 340 6.52 -7.20 8.11
N THR A 341 5.51 -8.05 8.08
CA THR A 341 5.04 -8.75 6.89
C THR A 341 3.52 -8.64 6.81
N ASN A 342 2.98 -8.47 5.61
CA ASN A 342 1.54 -8.49 5.41
C ASN A 342 1.03 -9.91 5.12
N ALA A 343 -0.20 -10.21 5.55
CA ALA A 343 -0.93 -11.37 5.02
C ALA A 343 -1.54 -11.05 3.65
N ALA A 344 -2.08 -12.06 2.99
CA ALA A 344 -2.79 -11.85 1.73
C ALA A 344 -4.03 -10.97 1.95
N PHE A 345 -4.22 -9.96 1.10
CA PHE A 345 -5.35 -9.03 1.19
C PHE A 345 -5.96 -8.76 -0.18
N THR A 346 -7.21 -8.31 -0.18
CA THR A 346 -7.94 -7.97 -1.41
C THR A 346 -8.18 -6.48 -1.51
N VAL A 347 -7.86 -5.90 -2.66
CA VAL A 347 -8.24 -4.52 -3.01
C VAL A 347 -9.40 -4.59 -3.98
N SER A 348 -10.57 -4.10 -3.57
CA SER A 348 -11.74 -4.03 -4.45
C SER A 348 -12.18 -2.60 -4.65
N SER A 349 -12.43 -2.19 -5.89
CA SER A 349 -13.07 -0.92 -6.24
C SER A 349 -14.40 -0.64 -5.50
N ARG A 350 -15.05 -1.66 -4.93
CA ARG A 350 -16.30 -1.47 -4.17
C ARG A 350 -16.07 -1.04 -2.72
N ALA A 351 -14.91 -1.34 -2.17
CA ALA A 351 -14.57 -1.02 -0.78
C ALA A 351 -13.96 0.39 -0.70
N PRO A 352 -14.41 1.26 0.20
CA PRO A 352 -13.86 2.61 0.35
C PRO A 352 -12.45 2.60 0.96
N ASN A 353 -12.09 1.56 1.71
CA ASN A 353 -10.80 1.40 2.37
C ASN A 353 -10.16 0.07 1.99
N ILE A 354 -8.83 0.05 1.93
CA ILE A 354 -7.97 -1.13 1.78
C ILE A 354 -7.50 -1.51 3.17
N THR A 355 -7.93 -2.67 3.64
CA THR A 355 -7.54 -3.21 4.95
C THR A 355 -6.41 -4.21 4.78
N VAL A 356 -5.24 -3.92 5.35
CA VAL A 356 -4.04 -4.75 5.25
C VAL A 356 -3.71 -5.33 6.63
N PRO A 357 -3.89 -6.63 6.86
CA PRO A 357 -3.42 -7.28 8.08
C PRO A 357 -1.89 -7.40 8.04
N VAL A 358 -1.25 -6.88 9.08
CA VAL A 358 0.21 -6.84 9.22
C VAL A 358 0.63 -7.57 10.48
N ILE A 359 1.66 -8.40 10.37
CA ILE A 359 2.30 -9.12 11.47
C ILE A 359 3.78 -8.80 11.42
N GLY A 360 4.34 -8.31 12.52
CA GLY A 360 5.76 -8.03 12.65
C GLY A 360 6.39 -8.67 13.86
N GLN A 361 7.70 -8.87 13.78
CA GLN A 361 8.53 -9.34 14.89
C GLN A 361 9.47 -8.21 15.30
N ILE A 362 9.46 -7.86 16.58
CA ILE A 362 10.38 -6.91 17.17
C ILE A 362 11.67 -7.69 17.46
N GLY A 363 12.80 -7.22 16.92
CA GLY A 363 14.09 -7.88 17.06
C GLY A 363 14.79 -7.48 18.37
N PRO A 364 15.70 -8.32 18.90
CA PRO A 364 16.53 -7.94 20.04
C PRO A 364 17.42 -6.77 19.64
N LEU A 365 17.40 -5.72 20.44
CA LEU A 365 18.18 -4.51 20.19
C LEU A 365 19.56 -4.66 20.81
N ASN A 366 20.60 -4.68 19.97
CA ASN A 366 21.97 -4.67 20.47
C ASN A 366 22.40 -3.22 20.74
N LEU A 367 21.98 -2.71 21.89
CA LEU A 367 22.19 -1.33 22.33
C LEU A 367 23.67 -1.00 22.62
N THR A 368 24.53 -2.02 22.74
CA THR A 368 25.97 -1.90 23.07
C THR A 368 26.82 -1.13 22.04
N LYS A 369 26.26 -0.82 20.86
CA LYS A 369 27.00 -0.18 19.75
C LYS A 369 26.76 1.32 19.61
N SER A 370 25.79 1.90 20.31
CA SER A 370 25.55 3.35 20.29
C SER A 370 24.80 3.84 21.53
N ASP A 371 25.43 4.77 22.27
CA ASP A 371 24.88 5.48 23.44
C ASP A 371 23.52 6.18 23.22
N ASN A 372 23.06 6.25 21.97
CA ASN A 372 21.80 6.91 21.59
C ASN A 372 20.61 5.96 21.42
N SER A 373 20.84 4.64 21.39
CA SER A 373 19.79 3.67 21.01
C SER A 373 18.71 3.48 22.08
N SER A 374 19.09 3.37 23.36
CA SER A 374 18.17 3.34 24.49
C SER A 374 17.39 4.65 24.65
N ASN A 375 18.03 5.78 24.39
CA ASN A 375 17.37 7.10 24.39
C ASN A 375 16.28 7.21 23.31
N LEU A 376 16.53 6.70 22.10
CA LEU A 376 15.54 6.73 21.01
C LEU A 376 14.33 5.84 21.30
N LEU A 377 14.56 4.63 21.82
CA LEU A 377 13.47 3.74 22.20
C LEU A 377 12.68 4.31 23.39
N SER A 378 13.37 4.87 24.40
CA SER A 378 12.73 5.51 25.55
C SER A 378 11.88 6.69 25.12
N SER A 379 12.39 7.54 24.21
CA SER A 379 11.62 8.65 23.62
C SER A 379 10.41 8.16 22.82
N PHE A 380 10.57 7.12 22.00
CA PHE A 380 9.46 6.51 21.26
C PHE A 380 8.35 6.01 22.19
N LEU A 381 8.72 5.25 23.23
CA LEU A 381 7.76 4.73 24.22
C LEU A 381 7.13 5.85 25.03
N GLN A 382 7.90 6.87 25.41
CA GLN A 382 7.37 8.02 26.15
C GLN A 382 6.33 8.77 25.34
N ASN A 383 6.59 9.03 24.06
CA ASN A 383 5.63 9.65 23.14
C ASN A 383 4.38 8.78 22.97
N TYR A 384 4.56 7.46 22.85
CA TYR A 384 3.43 6.54 22.77
C TYR A 384 2.58 6.58 24.05
N LEU A 385 3.18 6.52 25.24
CA LEU A 385 2.44 6.59 26.51
C LEU A 385 1.84 7.98 26.78
N SER A 386 2.41 9.04 26.20
CA SER A 386 1.85 10.39 26.30
C SER A 386 0.65 10.62 25.36
N GLY A 387 0.42 9.73 24.39
CA GLY A 387 -0.61 9.88 23.35
C GLY A 387 -0.13 10.69 22.14
N GLU A 388 1.18 10.88 21.99
CA GLU A 388 1.81 11.64 20.91
C GLU A 388 2.29 10.73 19.77
N ASN A 389 2.45 11.31 18.59
CA ASN A 389 2.91 10.58 17.42
C ASN A 389 4.44 10.54 17.37
N SER A 390 5.01 9.39 17.02
CA SER A 390 6.46 9.20 16.92
C SER A 390 6.93 9.03 15.47
N PRO A 391 8.01 9.70 15.04
CA PRO A 391 8.56 9.52 13.70
C PRO A 391 9.22 8.14 13.55
N ILE A 392 8.86 7.41 12.50
CA ILE A 392 9.49 6.14 12.12
C ILE A 392 9.83 6.13 10.63
N LEU A 393 10.77 5.28 10.25
CA LEU A 393 11.16 5.02 8.88
C LEU A 393 10.68 3.62 8.49
N LEU A 394 9.98 3.53 7.37
CA LEU A 394 9.60 2.26 6.76
C LEU A 394 10.52 1.98 5.59
N VAL A 395 11.16 0.81 5.61
CA VAL A 395 12.08 0.34 4.57
C VAL A 395 11.49 -0.94 3.97
N PRO A 396 10.59 -0.83 2.98
CA PRO A 396 10.06 -1.99 2.27
C PRO A 396 11.17 -2.71 1.50
N SER A 397 11.24 -4.03 1.69
CA SER A 397 12.02 -4.95 0.87
C SER A 397 11.27 -5.21 -0.43
N ILE A 398 11.40 -4.29 -1.38
CA ILE A 398 10.78 -4.43 -2.69
C ILE A 398 11.70 -5.29 -3.56
N PRO A 399 11.19 -6.33 -4.25
CA PRO A 399 11.99 -7.09 -5.19
C PRO A 399 12.70 -6.15 -6.19
N PRO A 400 14.03 -6.27 -6.38
CA PRO A 400 14.79 -5.41 -7.32
C PRO A 400 14.26 -5.44 -8.76
N SER A 401 13.46 -6.45 -9.04
CA SER A 401 12.82 -6.77 -10.29
C SER A 401 11.59 -5.89 -10.59
N LEU A 402 10.92 -5.35 -9.57
CA LEU A 402 9.83 -4.37 -9.70
C LEU A 402 10.34 -2.93 -9.78
N PHE A 403 11.54 -2.64 -9.26
CA PHE A 403 12.14 -1.31 -9.37
C PHE A 403 13.64 -1.48 -9.62
N PRO A 404 14.05 -1.74 -10.87
CA PRO A 404 15.46 -1.83 -11.21
C PRO A 404 16.10 -0.48 -10.90
N ASN A 405 17.16 -0.50 -10.08
CA ASN A 405 17.90 0.69 -9.63
C ASN A 405 17.26 1.52 -8.50
N SER A 406 16.23 1.04 -7.80
CA SER A 406 15.86 1.65 -6.52
C SER A 406 16.82 1.20 -5.42
N THR A 407 17.75 2.07 -5.02
CA THR A 407 18.32 2.02 -3.67
C THR A 407 17.17 2.16 -2.67
N ASP A 408 17.24 1.40 -1.57
CA ASP A 408 16.25 1.28 -0.48
C ASP A 408 15.26 2.45 -0.43
N VAL A 409 14.00 2.20 -0.81
CA VAL A 409 12.95 3.21 -0.74
C VAL A 409 12.67 3.48 0.74
N ILE A 410 13.07 4.65 1.23
CA ILE A 410 12.80 5.07 2.61
C ILE A 410 11.50 5.86 2.62
N ILE A 411 10.52 5.40 3.39
CA ILE A 411 9.23 6.06 3.53
C ILE A 411 9.16 6.64 4.95
N PRO A 412 9.23 7.97 5.11
CA PRO A 412 9.02 8.60 6.40
C PRO A 412 7.56 8.44 6.82
N PHE A 413 7.36 8.03 8.06
CA PHE A 413 6.05 7.75 8.62
C PHE A 413 5.95 8.29 10.05
N SER A 414 4.73 8.51 10.52
CA SER A 414 4.47 8.94 11.88
C SER A 414 3.58 7.89 12.54
N PHE A 415 4.16 7.15 13.48
CA PHE A 415 3.47 6.15 14.25
C PHE A 415 2.48 6.83 15.20
N PRO A 416 1.18 6.52 15.11
CA PRO A 416 0.16 7.23 15.88
C PRO A 416 0.22 6.86 17.36
N GLY A 417 0.05 7.87 18.22
CA GLY A 417 -0.17 7.65 19.66
C GLY A 417 -1.56 7.05 19.95
N PRO A 418 -1.72 6.35 21.08
CA PRO A 418 -3.01 5.85 21.55
C PRO A 418 -3.98 6.99 21.88
N SER A 419 -5.23 6.86 21.42
CA SER A 419 -6.32 7.79 21.71
C SER A 419 -7.54 7.01 22.22
N PRO A 420 -7.98 7.21 23.49
CA PRO A 420 -7.51 8.22 24.45
C PRO A 420 -6.13 7.89 25.06
N LYS A 421 -5.50 8.91 25.67
CA LYS A 421 -4.23 8.77 26.37
C LYS A 421 -4.32 7.71 27.48
N PRO A 422 -3.41 6.73 27.54
CA PRO A 422 -3.45 5.68 28.53
C PRO A 422 -3.09 6.18 29.93
N GLN A 423 -3.79 5.68 30.94
CA GLN A 423 -3.41 5.83 32.35
C GLN A 423 -2.56 4.63 32.76
N VAL A 424 -1.24 4.79 32.65
CA VAL A 424 -0.26 3.74 32.90
C VAL A 424 -0.11 3.43 34.38
N LEU A 425 -0.09 4.45 35.24
CA LEU A 425 -0.01 4.29 36.69
C LEU A 425 -1.41 4.42 37.29
N ARG A 426 -1.87 3.33 37.92
CA ARG A 426 -3.17 3.25 38.60
C ARG A 426 -2.97 2.81 40.05
N ASP A 427 -3.97 3.07 40.88
CA ASP A 427 -4.03 2.63 42.28
C ASP A 427 -2.77 2.92 43.09
N VAL A 428 -2.22 4.14 42.95
CA VAL A 428 -1.00 4.51 43.69
C VAL A 428 -1.35 4.72 45.16
N HIS A 429 -0.79 3.87 46.01
CA HIS A 429 -0.98 3.91 47.45
C HIS A 429 0.36 3.90 48.18
N ILE A 430 0.47 4.74 49.20
CA ILE A 430 1.64 4.75 50.07
C ILE A 430 1.25 4.10 51.40
N SER A 431 1.78 2.92 51.68
CA SER A 431 1.60 2.24 52.96
C SER A 431 2.76 2.54 53.90
N GLN A 432 2.50 2.37 55.20
CA GLN A 432 3.51 2.50 56.26
C GLN A 432 4.23 3.86 56.27
N MET A 433 3.53 4.93 55.86
CA MET A 433 4.10 6.26 55.83
C MET A 433 4.40 6.74 57.25
N SER A 434 5.66 7.15 57.47
CA SER A 434 6.15 7.74 58.70
C SER A 434 6.81 9.09 58.42
N ILE A 435 6.52 10.09 59.25
CA ILE A 435 7.11 11.41 59.19
C ILE A 435 8.03 11.56 60.40
N LYS A 436 9.29 11.92 60.19
CA LYS A 436 10.25 12.23 61.26
C LYS A 436 10.57 13.72 61.24
N LEU A 437 10.49 14.35 62.41
CA LEU A 437 10.92 15.72 62.62
C LEU A 437 12.32 15.72 63.24
N LYS A 438 13.31 16.26 62.54
CA LYS A 438 14.71 16.34 62.99
C LYS A 438 15.03 17.74 63.49
N GLY A 439 14.66 18.06 64.73
CA GLY A 439 14.94 19.35 65.37
C GLY A 439 13.87 19.78 66.37
N VAL A 440 14.19 20.71 67.26
CA VAL A 440 13.24 21.27 68.27
C VAL A 440 12.34 22.36 67.66
N VAL A 441 12.75 22.95 66.53
CA VAL A 441 12.00 23.96 65.78
C VAL A 441 11.80 23.41 64.37
N VAL A 442 10.55 23.35 63.89
CA VAL A 442 10.23 22.88 62.53
C VAL A 442 10.70 23.95 61.54
N THR A 443 11.95 23.86 61.11
CA THR A 443 12.53 24.71 60.06
C THR A 443 12.49 23.98 58.71
N LYS A 444 12.50 24.72 57.60
CA LYS A 444 12.58 24.14 56.24
C LYS A 444 13.73 23.13 56.17
N GLY A 445 13.47 21.93 55.64
CA GLY A 445 14.47 20.87 55.45
C GLY A 445 14.71 19.94 56.65
N GLN A 446 13.87 20.00 57.70
CA GLN A 446 13.98 19.12 58.88
C GLN A 446 12.84 18.10 59.00
N VAL A 447 12.01 17.97 57.97
CA VAL A 447 10.93 17.00 57.91
C VAL A 447 11.31 15.92 56.91
N TYR A 448 11.31 14.68 57.36
CA TYR A 448 11.66 13.52 56.53
C TYR A 448 10.47 12.57 56.49
N ALA A 449 10.25 11.95 55.34
CA ALA A 449 9.22 10.96 55.12
C ALA A 449 9.86 9.61 54.77
N SER A 450 9.29 8.54 55.32
CA SER A 450 9.63 7.16 54.98
C SER A 450 8.33 6.41 54.69
N GLY A 451 8.37 5.41 53.82
CA GLY A 451 7.18 4.64 53.49
C GLY A 451 7.44 3.57 52.43
N LYS A 452 6.38 2.82 52.12
CA LYS A 452 6.34 1.85 51.03
C LYS A 452 5.34 2.32 49.99
N VAL A 453 5.78 2.53 48.76
CA VAL A 453 4.91 2.85 47.62
C VAL A 453 4.51 1.55 46.93
N GLU A 454 3.23 1.41 46.66
CA GLU A 454 2.65 0.34 45.85
C GLU A 454 1.83 0.99 44.74
N ALA A 455 2.07 0.58 43.50
CA ALA A 455 1.37 1.11 42.33
C ALA A 455 1.09 -0.02 41.35
N LYS A 456 -0.03 0.07 40.62
CA LYS A 456 -0.29 -0.81 39.48
C LYS A 456 0.17 -0.11 38.21
N VAL A 457 1.08 -0.74 37.50
CA VAL A 457 1.45 -0.38 36.12
C VAL A 457 0.56 -1.19 35.20
N VAL A 458 -0.27 -0.51 34.43
CA VAL A 458 -1.22 -1.11 33.49
C VAL A 458 -0.85 -0.67 32.08
N LEU A 459 -0.50 -1.62 31.23
CA LEU A 459 -0.20 -1.32 29.84
C LEU A 459 -1.46 -1.02 29.01
N PRO A 460 -1.34 -0.24 27.93
CA PRO A 460 -2.44 0.00 27.00
C PRO A 460 -3.01 -1.31 26.44
N ARG A 461 -4.30 -1.28 26.10
CA ARG A 461 -4.99 -2.43 25.51
C ARG A 461 -4.23 -3.00 24.32
N GLY A 462 -4.12 -4.32 24.28
CA GLY A 462 -3.41 -5.06 23.24
C GLY A 462 -1.91 -5.18 23.48
N MET A 463 -1.32 -4.47 24.45
CA MET A 463 0.08 -4.69 24.84
C MET A 463 0.16 -5.75 25.93
N HIS A 464 0.45 -6.97 25.53
CA HIS A 464 0.70 -8.10 26.42
C HIS A 464 2.18 -8.43 26.35
N MET A 465 2.99 -7.75 27.16
CA MET A 465 4.43 -7.97 27.23
C MET A 465 4.89 -8.05 28.68
N ASP A 466 5.92 -8.85 28.91
CA ASP A 466 6.50 -9.02 30.24
C ASP A 466 7.34 -7.77 30.54
N ILE A 467 7.07 -7.14 31.68
CA ILE A 467 7.71 -5.89 32.07
C ILE A 467 8.22 -6.02 33.49
N ASP A 468 9.52 -5.75 33.66
CA ASP A 468 10.16 -5.70 34.97
C ASP A 468 10.57 -4.27 35.31
N VAL A 469 10.00 -3.76 36.40
CA VAL A 469 10.27 -2.40 36.90
C VAL A 469 11.32 -2.49 37.98
N MET A 470 12.53 -2.07 37.63
CA MET A 470 13.71 -2.20 38.50
C MET A 470 13.92 -0.97 39.38
N ARG A 471 13.53 0.22 38.89
CA ARG A 471 13.74 1.49 39.59
C ARG A 471 12.59 2.46 39.39
N VAL A 472 12.35 3.31 40.37
CA VAL A 472 11.30 4.34 40.33
C VAL A 472 11.86 5.67 40.83
N ALA A 473 11.59 6.76 40.10
CA ALA A 473 11.81 8.13 40.53
C ALA A 473 10.46 8.81 40.71
N VAL A 474 10.28 9.54 41.80
CA VAL A 474 8.98 10.17 42.13
C VAL A 474 9.16 11.66 42.39
N ASP A 475 8.27 12.46 41.82
CA ASP A 475 8.14 13.88 42.12
C ASP A 475 6.67 14.19 42.43
N ALA A 476 6.35 14.33 43.71
CA ALA A 476 4.98 14.35 44.21
C ALA A 476 4.66 15.59 45.02
N LEU A 477 3.47 16.15 44.81
CA LEU A 477 2.85 17.17 45.64
C LEU A 477 1.91 16.50 46.65
N ILE A 478 1.96 16.97 47.89
CA ILE A 478 1.10 16.49 48.96
C ILE A 478 0.05 17.55 49.29
N SER A 479 -1.20 17.11 49.35
CA SER A 479 -2.36 17.91 49.72
C SER A 479 -3.05 17.39 50.98
N ASP A 480 -3.72 18.30 51.71
CA ASP A 480 -4.49 17.96 52.90
C ASP A 480 -5.91 17.51 52.51
N GLY A 481 -6.22 16.21 52.64
CA GLY A 481 -7.47 15.56 52.22
C GLY A 481 -7.29 14.57 51.07
N GLN A 482 -8.34 13.81 50.74
CA GLN A 482 -8.34 12.97 49.53
C GLN A 482 -8.17 13.88 48.29
N GLY A 483 -7.38 13.43 47.32
CA GLY A 483 -7.16 14.13 46.04
C GLY A 483 -8.49 14.55 45.39
N THR A 484 -8.45 15.56 44.53
CA THR A 484 -9.60 16.36 44.07
C THR A 484 -10.82 15.57 43.60
N ASP A 485 -11.79 15.32 44.48
CA ASP A 485 -13.12 14.82 44.09
C ASP A 485 -14.06 15.94 43.59
N ASP A 486 -13.78 17.24 43.81
CA ASP A 486 -14.80 18.30 43.64
C ASP A 486 -14.31 19.68 43.11
N SER A 487 -13.11 19.79 42.57
CA SER A 487 -12.69 21.05 41.93
C SER A 487 -11.77 20.76 40.77
N GLY A 488 -12.35 20.69 39.56
CA GLY A 488 -11.70 20.66 38.25
C GLY A 488 -10.38 19.90 38.25
N SER A 489 -10.42 18.65 37.77
CA SER A 489 -9.22 17.91 37.33
C SER A 489 -8.18 18.92 36.89
N ILE A 490 -6.99 18.91 37.48
CA ILE A 490 -5.87 19.70 36.96
C ILE A 490 -5.56 19.06 35.61
N SER A 491 -6.34 19.49 34.64
CA SER A 491 -6.04 19.47 33.24
C SER A 491 -4.71 20.18 33.15
N LEU A 492 -3.61 19.43 33.25
CA LEU A 492 -2.33 19.85 32.69
C LEU A 492 -2.49 20.17 31.18
N SER A 493 -3.65 19.85 30.57
CA SER A 493 -4.14 20.33 29.28
C SER A 493 -4.61 21.80 29.24
N GLY A 494 -4.65 22.52 30.37
CA GLY A 494 -5.01 23.95 30.42
C GLY A 494 -3.87 24.92 30.10
N VAL A 495 -2.64 24.43 29.88
CA VAL A 495 -1.52 25.26 29.42
C VAL A 495 -1.43 25.20 27.90
N ASP A 496 -2.43 25.79 27.26
CA ASP A 496 -2.45 26.03 25.83
C ASP A 496 -1.35 27.06 25.50
N GLY A 497 -0.23 26.57 24.97
CA GLY A 497 0.80 27.40 24.30
C GLY A 497 2.15 27.60 25.00
N THR A 498 2.33 27.26 26.29
CA THR A 498 3.63 27.48 26.97
C THR A 498 4.36 26.20 27.37
N ILE A 499 3.65 25.09 27.64
CA ILE A 499 4.28 23.78 27.88
C ILE A 499 4.69 23.12 26.57
N SER A 500 3.99 23.36 25.45
CA SER A 500 4.42 22.90 24.12
C SER A 500 5.75 23.49 23.63
N ARG A 501 6.32 24.47 24.35
CA ARG A 501 7.68 24.99 24.10
C ARG A 501 8.74 24.48 25.08
N LEU A 502 8.34 23.74 26.12
CA LEU A 502 9.22 23.06 27.07
C LEU A 502 9.15 21.52 26.95
N VAL A 503 8.21 21.01 26.15
CA VAL A 503 8.19 19.64 25.57
C VAL A 503 8.86 19.67 24.18
N ASP A 504 9.84 20.54 23.99
CA ASP A 504 10.92 20.21 23.06
C ASP A 504 11.72 19.14 23.80
N GLY A 505 11.81 17.91 23.29
CA GLY A 505 12.30 16.68 23.96
C GLY A 505 13.73 16.71 24.53
N SER A 506 14.29 17.90 24.74
CA SER A 506 15.45 18.18 25.56
C SER A 506 15.06 18.20 27.04
N TRP A 507 14.93 17.03 27.66
CA TRP A 507 15.58 16.89 28.95
C TRP A 507 17.08 17.13 28.66
N PRO A 508 17.73 18.17 29.22
CA PRO A 508 19.17 18.25 29.14
C PRO A 508 19.67 17.14 30.05
N TRP A 509 19.84 15.94 29.49
CA TRP A 509 20.70 14.95 30.10
C TRP A 509 22.03 15.66 30.38
N PRO A 510 22.61 15.58 31.59
CA PRO A 510 24.05 15.66 31.66
C PRO A 510 24.55 14.49 30.81
N SER A 511 24.89 14.75 29.54
CA SER A 511 25.67 13.82 28.74
C SER A 511 26.81 13.38 29.64
N ARG A 512 26.87 12.09 29.98
CA ARG A 512 27.84 11.51 30.90
C ARG A 512 29.21 12.09 30.57
N GLY A 513 29.57 13.13 31.31
CA GLY A 513 30.60 14.04 30.89
C GLY A 513 31.89 13.30 31.04
N ASN A 514 32.54 12.98 29.93
CA ASN A 514 33.95 12.65 29.91
C ASN A 514 34.72 13.88 30.41
N GLU A 515 34.75 14.08 31.74
CA GLU A 515 35.72 14.95 32.37
C GLU A 515 37.09 14.31 32.14
N LYS A 516 37.72 14.79 31.07
CA LYS A 516 39.12 14.55 30.77
C LYS A 516 39.97 14.92 31.98
N GLY A 517 40.42 13.88 32.68
CA GLY A 517 41.76 13.73 33.22
C GLY A 517 42.34 14.95 33.94
N THR A 518 42.07 15.02 35.24
CA THR A 518 43.09 15.54 36.17
C THR A 518 43.88 14.32 36.67
N PRO A 519 45.22 14.28 36.57
CA PRO A 519 45.97 13.13 37.07
C PRO A 519 45.99 13.17 38.59
N ALA A 520 45.11 12.38 39.21
CA ALA A 520 45.11 12.20 40.66
C ALA A 520 46.19 11.19 41.08
N ASN A 521 46.93 11.66 42.06
CA ASN A 521 47.94 11.00 42.85
C ASN A 521 47.46 9.65 43.42
N LYS A 522 48.41 8.75 43.62
CA LYS A 522 48.27 7.39 44.14
C LYS A 522 47.60 7.35 45.52
N GLY A 523 46.68 6.39 45.65
CA GLY A 523 46.39 5.66 46.89
C GLY A 523 45.11 6.07 47.58
N ASP A 524 44.02 5.35 47.34
CA ASP A 524 43.35 4.52 48.35
C ASP A 524 42.05 3.92 47.80
N GLU A 525 41.78 2.69 48.24
CA GLU A 525 40.51 1.97 48.30
C GLU A 525 39.55 2.02 47.09
N SER A 526 39.56 0.93 46.33
CA SER A 526 38.48 0.53 45.43
C SER A 526 37.18 0.27 46.20
N ARG A 527 36.42 1.32 46.48
CA ARG A 527 34.97 1.23 46.56
C ARG A 527 34.46 1.12 45.13
N THR A 528 33.66 0.10 44.86
CA THR A 528 32.79 0.05 43.70
C THR A 528 31.99 1.35 43.70
N ASP A 529 32.29 2.21 42.74
CA ASP A 529 31.48 3.37 42.38
C ASP A 529 30.20 2.81 41.76
N ASP A 530 29.34 2.27 42.62
CA ASP A 530 27.99 1.85 42.26
C ASP A 530 27.31 3.12 41.77
N GLY A 531 27.26 3.28 40.44
CA GLY A 531 26.85 4.51 39.77
C GLY A 531 25.53 5.02 40.35
N ASP A 532 25.65 5.94 41.28
CA ASP A 532 24.56 6.66 41.92
C ASP A 532 23.92 7.51 40.82
N LEU A 533 22.91 6.97 40.15
CA LEU A 533 22.15 7.72 39.16
C LEU A 533 21.36 8.80 39.90
N ASP A 534 21.75 10.05 39.68
CA ASP A 534 21.03 11.22 40.17
C ASP A 534 19.57 11.17 39.71
N ALA A 535 18.64 11.61 40.56
CA ALA A 535 17.24 11.72 40.17
C ALA A 535 17.07 12.73 39.02
N PRO A 536 16.09 12.51 38.12
CA PRO A 536 15.80 13.44 37.02
C PRO A 536 15.53 14.86 37.56
N PRO A 537 15.89 15.93 36.82
CA PRO A 537 15.86 17.30 37.33
C PRO A 537 14.47 17.75 37.79
N SER A 538 14.40 18.64 38.80
CA SER A 538 13.14 19.09 39.38
C SER A 538 12.31 19.82 38.35
N ARG A 539 11.03 19.45 38.26
CA ARG A 539 10.07 20.26 37.54
C ARG A 539 9.75 21.57 38.27
N PRO A 540 9.42 22.63 37.50
CA PRO A 540 8.86 23.83 38.08
C PRO A 540 7.52 23.50 38.76
N LEU A 541 7.25 24.16 39.88
CA LEU A 541 5.98 24.04 40.57
C LEU A 541 4.84 24.58 39.68
N PRO A 542 3.64 23.99 39.75
CA PRO A 542 2.48 24.53 39.04
C PRO A 542 2.15 25.94 39.55
N SER A 543 1.78 26.83 38.62
CA SER A 543 1.41 28.22 38.91
C SER A 543 0.03 28.52 38.33
N PRO A 544 -1.00 28.80 39.14
CA PRO A 544 -0.97 28.87 40.60
C PRO A 544 -0.87 27.49 41.28
N LEU A 545 -0.29 27.45 42.48
CA LEU A 545 -0.23 26.23 43.30
C LEU A 545 -1.66 25.80 43.71
N PRO A 546 -1.99 24.49 43.67
CA PRO A 546 -3.30 24.00 44.09
C PRO A 546 -3.62 24.39 45.54
N PRO A 547 -4.88 24.70 45.86
CA PRO A 547 -5.25 25.35 47.12
C PRO A 547 -4.94 24.53 48.37
N ARG A 548 -4.97 23.20 48.27
CA ARG A 548 -4.78 22.26 49.40
C ARG A 548 -3.38 21.66 49.48
N VAL A 549 -2.51 21.94 48.51
CA VAL A 549 -1.14 21.43 48.47
C VAL A 549 -0.29 22.20 49.49
N PHE A 550 0.50 21.47 50.27
CA PHE A 550 1.34 22.05 51.32
C PHE A 550 2.81 21.60 51.29
N ALA A 551 3.13 20.48 50.64
CA ALA A 551 4.50 19.99 50.56
C ALA A 551 4.80 19.29 49.25
N ARG A 552 6.09 19.08 48.97
CA ARG A 552 6.63 18.29 47.86
C ARG A 552 7.53 17.19 48.42
N ILE A 553 7.39 15.97 47.92
CA ILE A 553 8.33 14.86 48.13
C ILE A 553 9.07 14.61 46.82
N ARG A 554 10.39 14.61 46.89
CA ARG A 554 11.26 14.24 45.79
C ARG A 554 12.53 13.56 46.34
N PRO A 555 12.67 12.24 46.18
CA PRO A 555 13.93 11.55 46.44
C PRO A 555 15.06 12.15 45.60
N GLU A 556 16.25 12.24 46.18
CA GLU A 556 17.45 12.73 45.47
C GLU A 556 18.01 11.69 44.49
N LYS A 557 17.66 10.42 44.68
CA LYS A 557 18.11 9.27 43.90
C LYS A 557 16.93 8.43 43.44
N TRP A 558 17.16 7.63 42.41
CA TRP A 558 16.25 6.55 42.03
C TRP A 558 16.06 5.57 43.18
N LEU A 559 14.82 5.14 43.40
CA LEU A 559 14.48 4.13 44.39
C LEU A 559 14.47 2.76 43.73
N GLU A 560 15.05 1.76 44.39
CA GLU A 560 14.93 0.37 43.96
C GLU A 560 13.48 -0.08 44.04
N ALA A 561 13.04 -0.85 43.04
CA ALA A 561 11.70 -1.38 42.95
C ALA A 561 11.70 -2.86 42.59
N SER A 562 10.64 -3.54 42.99
CA SER A 562 10.33 -4.91 42.59
C SER A 562 8.95 -4.94 41.92
N SER A 563 8.86 -5.62 40.78
CA SER A 563 7.63 -5.89 40.05
C SER A 563 7.14 -7.32 40.25
N GLU A 564 5.83 -7.51 40.30
CA GLU A 564 5.18 -8.81 40.21
C GLU A 564 3.98 -8.69 39.26
N GLU A 565 3.86 -9.61 38.29
CA GLU A 565 2.72 -9.66 37.39
C GLU A 565 1.45 -10.10 38.16
N VAL A 566 0.34 -9.43 37.88
CA VAL A 566 -0.96 -9.72 38.52
C VAL A 566 -2.03 -9.78 37.44
N ASP A 567 -3.01 -10.65 37.64
CA ASP A 567 -4.19 -10.73 36.77
C ASP A 567 -4.86 -9.35 36.65
N GLY A 568 -4.83 -8.79 35.44
CA GLY A 568 -5.50 -7.55 35.08
C GLY A 568 -6.93 -7.77 34.62
N ASP A 569 -7.64 -6.67 34.36
CA ASP A 569 -8.96 -6.73 33.72
C ASP A 569 -8.84 -7.13 32.24
N ASP A 570 -9.84 -7.82 31.68
CA ASP A 570 -9.85 -8.29 30.28
C ASP A 570 -9.71 -7.16 29.22
N GLU A 571 -9.95 -5.91 29.61
CA GLU A 571 -9.86 -4.74 28.74
C GLU A 571 -8.47 -4.09 28.72
N ASP A 572 -7.60 -4.44 29.67
CA ASP A 572 -6.28 -3.86 29.87
C ASP A 572 -5.16 -4.72 29.24
N GLY A 573 -3.97 -4.13 29.10
CA GLY A 573 -2.76 -4.86 28.77
C GLY A 573 -2.19 -5.63 29.97
N THR A 574 -0.91 -6.03 29.89
CA THR A 574 -0.21 -6.61 31.04
C THR A 574 -0.29 -5.67 32.25
N THR A 575 -0.62 -6.24 33.41
CA THR A 575 -0.71 -5.51 34.68
C THR A 575 0.35 -6.00 35.64
N VAL A 576 1.11 -5.06 36.19
CA VAL A 576 2.23 -5.33 37.08
C VAL A 576 2.08 -4.50 38.34
N VAL A 577 2.23 -5.11 39.51
CA VAL A 577 2.29 -4.40 40.79
C VAL A 577 3.75 -4.05 41.06
N VAL A 578 4.03 -2.75 41.17
CA VAL A 578 5.36 -2.22 41.48
C VAL A 578 5.40 -1.80 42.94
N GLN A 579 6.41 -2.28 43.65
CA GLN A 579 6.66 -1.96 45.04
C GLN A 579 8.02 -1.30 45.21
N SER A 580 8.08 -0.19 45.92
CA SER A 580 9.34 0.48 46.25
C SER A 580 9.31 1.01 47.69
N ARG A 581 10.48 1.08 48.34
CA ARG A 581 10.61 1.63 49.69
C ARG A 581 11.50 2.86 49.67
N PHE A 582 11.06 3.91 50.35
CA PHE A 582 11.86 5.11 50.53
C PHE A 582 12.06 5.38 52.02
N GLN A 583 13.25 5.85 52.36
CA GLN A 583 13.66 6.10 53.74
C GLN A 583 14.27 7.49 53.85
N ASP A 584 13.78 8.24 54.84
CA ASP A 584 14.27 9.56 55.21
C ASP A 584 14.38 10.52 54.00
N VAL A 585 13.35 10.52 53.14
CA VAL A 585 13.24 11.43 52.00
C VAL A 585 12.79 12.82 52.49
N PRO A 586 13.46 13.91 52.09
CA PRO A 586 13.06 15.25 52.49
C PRO A 586 11.61 15.58 52.06
N LEU A 587 10.82 16.06 53.03
CA LEU A 587 9.50 16.63 52.79
C LEU A 587 9.61 18.16 52.77
N GLU A 588 9.62 18.73 51.57
CA GLU A 588 9.77 20.18 51.39
C GLU A 588 8.41 20.87 51.54
N VAL A 589 8.21 21.58 52.65
CA VAL A 589 7.02 22.42 52.86
C VAL A 589 7.11 23.63 51.94
N LEU A 590 6.07 23.83 51.12
CA LEU A 590 6.02 24.91 50.13
C LEU A 590 5.85 26.28 50.80
N ASP A 591 6.44 27.30 50.18
CA ASP A 591 6.41 28.68 50.67
C ASP A 591 4.98 29.20 50.85
N GLY A 592 4.67 29.70 52.04
CA GLY A 592 3.35 30.23 52.38
C GLY A 592 2.28 29.17 52.65
N ARG A 593 2.67 27.88 52.71
CA ARG A 593 1.77 26.75 52.98
C ARG A 593 1.97 26.11 54.37
N GLU A 594 2.75 26.74 55.23
CA GLU A 594 3.07 26.27 56.59
C GLU A 594 1.81 26.17 57.47
N GLY A 595 0.84 27.06 57.26
CA GLY A 595 -0.47 27.02 57.94
C GLY A 595 -1.28 25.78 57.59
N ILE A 596 -1.23 25.32 56.34
CA ILE A 596 -1.92 24.10 55.89
C ILE A 596 -1.20 22.87 56.43
N PHE A 597 0.13 22.84 56.36
CA PHE A 597 0.94 21.76 56.92
C PHE A 597 0.72 21.58 58.42
N SER A 598 0.80 22.67 59.20
CA SER A 598 0.55 22.62 60.65
C SER A 598 -0.89 22.21 60.98
N GLY A 599 -1.86 22.62 60.16
CA GLY A 599 -3.24 22.15 60.23
C GLY A 599 -3.36 20.64 60.00
N PHE A 600 -2.64 20.10 59.02
CA PHE A 600 -2.57 18.67 58.73
C PHE A 600 -1.93 17.88 59.89
N VAL A 601 -0.76 18.29 60.39
CA VAL A 601 -0.10 17.66 61.55
C VAL A 601 -1.01 17.69 62.78
N ARG A 602 -1.72 18.80 63.01
CA ARG A 602 -2.72 18.92 64.08
C ARG A 602 -3.84 17.88 63.92
N LYS A 603 -4.32 17.63 62.69
CA LYS A 603 -5.32 16.57 62.45
C LYS A 603 -4.76 15.20 62.87
N VAL A 604 -3.54 14.85 62.45
CA VAL A 604 -2.91 13.57 62.81
C VAL A 604 -2.78 13.42 64.34
N LEU A 605 -2.28 14.44 65.03
CA LEU A 605 -2.04 14.40 66.48
C LEU A 605 -3.33 14.33 67.33
N PHE A 606 -4.37 15.07 66.95
CA PHE A 606 -5.59 15.23 67.75
C PHE A 606 -6.77 14.36 67.29
N LYS A 607 -6.86 13.99 66.01
CA LYS A 607 -7.94 13.12 65.48
C LYS A 607 -7.52 11.65 65.34
N GLY A 608 -6.23 11.33 65.47
CA GLY A 608 -5.71 9.96 65.42
C GLY A 608 -5.22 9.53 64.04
N SER A 609 -5.79 10.05 62.96
CA SER A 609 -5.28 9.94 61.59
C SER A 609 -5.71 11.12 60.71
N ALA A 610 -5.02 11.29 59.58
CA ALA A 610 -5.41 12.21 58.52
C ALA A 610 -5.06 11.62 57.14
N VAL A 611 -5.91 11.85 56.15
CA VAL A 611 -5.68 11.47 54.75
C VAL A 611 -4.97 12.61 54.03
N ALA A 612 -3.88 12.30 53.35
CA ALA A 612 -3.19 13.20 52.45
C ALA A 612 -3.32 12.70 51.00
N GLY A 613 -3.64 13.61 50.09
CA GLY A 613 -3.69 13.35 48.67
C GLY A 613 -2.31 13.51 48.08
N VAL A 614 -1.91 12.60 47.21
CA VAL A 614 -0.61 12.60 46.54
C VAL A 614 -0.87 12.70 45.05
N GLU A 615 -0.38 13.76 44.43
CA GLU A 615 -0.48 13.97 42.98
C GLU A 615 0.90 14.33 42.47
N GLY A 616 1.31 13.73 41.36
CA GLY A 616 2.62 14.01 40.83
C GLY A 616 2.91 13.24 39.57
N VAL A 617 4.20 13.09 39.32
CA VAL A 617 4.66 12.42 38.13
C VAL A 617 5.87 11.57 38.47
N ALA A 618 5.89 10.36 37.94
CA ALA A 618 6.93 9.38 38.17
C ALA A 618 7.80 9.19 36.92
N GLY A 619 8.99 8.65 37.15
CA GLY A 619 9.81 7.97 36.17
C GLY A 619 10.04 6.52 36.61
N VAL A 620 10.15 5.61 35.67
CA VAL A 620 10.38 4.18 35.90
C VAL A 620 11.52 3.70 35.01
N GLY A 621 12.44 2.93 35.59
CA GLY A 621 13.48 2.20 34.89
C GLY A 621 13.01 0.77 34.67
N VAL A 622 12.85 0.39 33.41
CA VAL A 622 12.15 -0.83 33.00
C VAL A 622 13.06 -1.71 32.16
N THR A 623 12.99 -3.02 32.37
CA THR A 623 13.53 -4.01 31.43
C THR A 623 12.41 -4.83 30.80
N ILE A 624 12.58 -5.17 29.53
CA ILE A 624 11.65 -5.97 28.74
C ILE A 624 12.43 -7.21 28.26
N PRO A 625 12.14 -8.40 28.81
CA PRO A 625 12.81 -9.63 28.42
C PRO A 625 12.78 -9.86 26.91
N GLY A 626 13.92 -10.23 26.33
CA GLY A 626 14.07 -10.51 24.90
C GLY A 626 14.18 -9.29 23.97
N LEU A 627 13.85 -8.09 24.45
CA LEU A 627 14.04 -6.83 23.69
C LEU A 627 15.41 -6.21 23.99
N LEU A 628 15.73 -6.13 25.28
CA LEU A 628 17.01 -5.70 25.81
C LEU A 628 17.83 -6.95 26.14
N GLY A 629 19.15 -6.91 25.98
CA GLY A 629 20.00 -8.02 26.41
C GLY A 629 19.73 -8.37 27.87
N ASP A 630 19.72 -9.66 28.21
CA ASP A 630 19.47 -10.11 29.59
C ASP A 630 20.37 -9.32 30.54
N ALA A 631 19.76 -8.70 31.55
CA ALA A 631 20.52 -8.07 32.61
C ALA A 631 21.39 -9.16 33.24
N ASP A 632 22.72 -9.06 33.08
CA ASP A 632 23.63 -9.86 33.86
C ASP A 632 23.22 -9.71 35.34
N GLY A 633 23.23 -10.80 36.11
CA GLY A 633 22.59 -10.89 37.43
C GLY A 633 23.09 -9.92 38.51
N ASP A 634 23.89 -8.92 38.15
CA ASP A 634 24.31 -7.77 38.96
C ASP A 634 23.35 -6.56 38.84
N GLY A 635 22.29 -6.64 38.03
CA GLY A 635 21.32 -5.56 37.88
C GLY A 635 21.88 -4.33 37.14
N GLN A 636 22.99 -4.49 36.40
CA GLN A 636 23.57 -3.47 35.51
C GLN A 636 23.11 -3.62 34.05
N GLY A 637 22.05 -4.40 33.81
CA GLY A 637 21.40 -4.44 32.49
C GLY A 637 20.93 -3.06 32.04
N GLU A 638 20.93 -2.84 30.74
CA GLU A 638 20.49 -1.58 30.15
C GLU A 638 18.98 -1.41 30.38
N LEU A 639 18.60 -0.35 31.09
CA LEU A 639 17.21 -0.05 31.44
C LEU A 639 16.60 0.97 30.47
N LEU A 640 15.34 0.78 30.12
CA LEU A 640 14.53 1.81 29.46
C LEU A 640 13.98 2.75 30.51
N GLU A 641 14.31 4.04 30.38
CA GLU A 641 13.86 5.06 31.31
C GLU A 641 12.60 5.74 30.75
N LEU A 642 11.44 5.43 31.33
CA LEU A 642 10.20 6.11 31.03
C LEU A 642 9.99 7.22 32.05
N SER A 643 9.89 8.47 31.62
CA SER A 643 9.66 9.61 32.50
C SER A 643 8.34 10.30 32.20
N GLY A 644 7.87 11.13 33.12
CA GLY A 644 6.68 11.94 32.87
C GLY A 644 5.35 11.20 33.06
N LEU A 645 5.33 10.06 33.75
CA LEU A 645 4.13 9.26 33.99
C LEU A 645 3.27 9.87 35.11
N PRO A 646 2.13 10.51 34.80
CA PRO A 646 1.31 11.15 35.83
C PRO A 646 0.70 10.10 36.75
N PHE A 647 0.57 10.44 38.02
CA PHE A 647 -0.12 9.59 38.98
C PHE A 647 -0.86 10.40 40.03
N GLU A 648 -1.93 9.80 40.54
CA GLU A 648 -2.74 10.31 41.64
C GLU A 648 -2.93 9.17 42.66
N GLY A 649 -2.98 9.54 43.93
CA GLY A 649 -3.06 8.60 45.03
C GLY A 649 -3.46 9.27 46.33
N SER A 650 -3.58 8.46 47.37
CA SER A 650 -3.82 8.96 48.73
C SER A 650 -3.11 8.09 49.76
N VAL A 651 -2.81 8.70 50.90
CA VAL A 651 -2.14 8.05 52.02
C VAL A 651 -2.81 8.44 53.32
N GLU A 652 -3.08 7.46 54.17
CA GLU A 652 -3.55 7.70 55.53
C GLU A 652 -2.34 7.73 56.48
N ILE A 653 -2.18 8.83 57.22
CA ILE A 653 -1.12 9.01 58.20
C ILE A 653 -1.72 8.97 59.60
N GLY A 654 -1.33 7.95 60.37
CA GLY A 654 -1.77 7.75 61.75
C GLY A 654 -0.84 8.39 62.79
N LYS A 655 -1.37 8.60 64.00
CA LYS A 655 -0.65 9.21 65.14
C LYS A 655 0.63 8.48 65.53
N ASN A 656 0.67 7.15 65.40
CA ASN A 656 1.85 6.35 65.75
C ASN A 656 2.98 6.45 64.72
N ASN A 657 2.73 7.10 63.60
CA ASN A 657 3.68 7.21 62.50
C ASN A 657 4.28 8.63 62.36
N LEU A 658 3.99 9.55 63.29
CA LEU A 658 4.44 10.94 63.28
C LEU A 658 5.44 11.24 64.40
#